data_AF-G6XF67-F1
#
_entry.id   AF-G6XF67-F1
#
_cell.length_a   1.000
_cell.length_b   1.000
_cell.length_c   1.000
_cell.angle_alpha   90.00
_cell.angle_beta   90.00
_cell.angle_gamma   90.00
#
_symmetry.space_group_name_H-M   'P 1'
#
loop_
_entity.id
_entity.type
_entity.pdbx_description
1 polymer ?
#
loop_
_entity_poly.entity_id
_entity_poly.type
_entity_poly.pdbx_seq_one_letter_code
_entity_poly.pdbx_strand_id
1 'polypeptide(L)'
;MAVIYNTNYTHNPNSYLTLAVERAAKDLFGKDQIVVADNMTLAWIAASGAHDVLICLDAQRINLPLMRRIRPAFRTMILWTFEDPFMRDFNVENADLFDFVFTNDPSCAEYYHGKGHYLPLAASTSIHERPLCKSDDLEYDIFFAGTMWPNRVHTLRRVIAAFPDARFKLVCPTNEFLPPLPADLAALAHQRPISHEAFIDFENVSAVTLTMFRDYASHGDVSQATAPGPRFFELALGGAAQVVEAPETMAAKYFETVEGISLARDPDAVVEAVALLLNNRNGRRKAAQSAQKSVQAHHLYQHRLEKMKAITGADFGRRQEPVAPFARRRRLRVLMCTHSTIHEQAWGGVEVYQQILCSLLGRDVEFFYWLRRGNFGRLVTANGQELERFDIPETGWQDAMCDAPEETAFSSVISQYNMDIVHFQHLGHHALSLPIIAKANGVGVIFSAHDFWLISARYNLLNHELRYVEGEVSSVLAADISLKASENVAHGGEQTRRAFVAKMLHSVDAILFGTEHSRNLTHEIYPILDQKISLVLGIPSPESTVPVTAKRYEPLGDRPLGVAIVGNFLRTKGADTILNLIDIAHPDHFVFHIFGYVHPEYEAVLNANSRPNVKVYGRYEAGNTEALKVADTALNLSIWPETYCISLSEAWQNGLIPIVTDVGALGDRVEDGVNGFKVPISRPSMVLERLEFLRSSEPLRRRIMENISPALWTHARSYADSLLKLYRDVMPRRELGIADLRLDAGQVHLLPHPTWRHQAPPRHIFDPPTTRDVSIELPVPVADWFSIQGGECYVDDVCRYVLGEGKLSNFKGAPEFHIRGWYLIPGVSTAGRMFVTLIGEDADSPMIFIECEREIRGDIADLFPGAPRRSGFSGKTALRGKWCEGRFRIGLVNVINGQGAFQLTSLQIEVEGGQIRKIHRSVPSNDLILSDFHRVAHNDGVLRGIKLAVLGGEALHPYTAGSLDYYIDEFSGVIGNPPPPVEADGALHIRGWMFFRNLSRAGQVYMGLLSDERDEIVFCATDRLPRSDVGEVHRDAPLCVGFSGELTPQLGYARPLDGTYRVMLVNVAGDLYGWQLTDLVAVFSNGQTISTDRIPPTAEQADRAGRILSEKIVS
;
A
#
# COMPACT_ATOMS: atom_id res chain seq x y z
N MET A 1 -4.62 30.38 -2.22
CA MET A 1 -5.96 30.28 -1.76
C MET A 1 -6.06 28.80 -1.77
N ALA A 2 -5.43 28.15 -0.81
CA ALA A 2 -4.58 27.00 -1.15
C ALA A 2 -5.19 25.68 -0.71
N VAL A 3 -5.52 24.87 -1.72
CA VAL A 3 -5.66 23.44 -1.57
C VAL A 3 -4.26 22.85 -1.51
N ILE A 4 -3.97 22.07 -0.48
CA ILE A 4 -2.73 21.29 -0.39
C ILE A 4 -3.06 19.86 -0.79
N TYR A 5 -2.32 19.30 -1.73
CA TYR A 5 -2.51 17.93 -2.18
C TYR A 5 -1.16 17.23 -2.21
N ASN A 6 -1.04 16.12 -1.48
CA ASN A 6 0.14 15.26 -1.63
C ASN A 6 -0.08 14.35 -2.83
N THR A 7 0.77 14.50 -3.84
CA THR A 7 0.67 13.69 -5.06
C THR A 7 0.97 12.22 -4.79
N ASN A 8 1.74 11.87 -3.76
CA ASN A 8 1.99 10.50 -3.36
C ASN A 8 0.82 9.93 -2.55
N TYR A 9 -0.22 9.47 -3.25
CA TYR A 9 -1.49 8.99 -2.69
C TYR A 9 -1.43 7.54 -2.15
N THR A 10 -0.26 6.90 -2.14
CA THR A 10 -0.06 5.55 -1.59
C THR A 10 0.56 5.60 -0.19
N HIS A 11 0.86 4.46 0.44
CA HIS A 11 1.52 4.44 1.74
C HIS A 11 2.85 5.24 1.71
N ASN A 12 2.82 6.44 2.31
CA ASN A 12 3.91 7.41 2.28
C ASN A 12 4.44 7.63 3.71
N PRO A 13 5.66 7.14 4.05
CA PRO A 13 6.26 7.35 5.37
C PRO A 13 6.56 8.83 5.65
N ASN A 14 6.63 9.66 4.61
CA ASN A 14 6.85 11.10 4.70
C ASN A 14 5.55 11.92 4.71
N SER A 15 4.39 11.29 4.95
CA SER A 15 3.10 11.98 5.04
C SER A 15 3.06 13.07 6.13
N TYR A 16 3.90 12.97 7.16
CA TYR A 16 4.06 14.03 8.16
C TYR A 16 4.54 15.37 7.57
N LEU A 17 5.28 15.37 6.45
CA LEU A 17 5.67 16.60 5.76
C LEU A 17 4.44 17.37 5.24
N THR A 18 3.41 16.65 4.80
CA THR A 18 2.13 17.27 4.39
C THR A 18 1.46 17.94 5.59
N LEU A 19 1.44 17.26 6.75
CA LEU A 19 0.92 17.83 7.99
C LEU A 19 1.75 19.04 8.47
N ALA A 20 3.07 19.00 8.30
CA ALA A 20 3.97 20.10 8.63
C ALA A 20 3.66 21.35 7.79
N VAL A 21 3.52 21.18 6.48
CA VAL A 21 3.16 22.24 5.53
C VAL A 21 1.74 22.74 5.80
N GLU A 22 0.78 21.85 6.05
CA GLU A 22 -0.61 22.21 6.39
C GLU A 22 -0.67 23.08 7.65
N ARG A 23 -0.03 22.66 8.75
CA ARG A 23 -0.05 23.40 10.01
C ARG A 23 0.59 24.78 9.84
N ALA A 24 1.76 24.85 9.19
CA ALA A 24 2.40 26.12 8.88
C ALA A 24 1.52 27.03 8.01
N ALA A 25 0.82 26.47 7.02
CA ALA A 25 -0.11 27.23 6.18
C ALA A 25 -1.33 27.73 6.97
N LYS A 26 -1.88 26.91 7.87
CA LYS A 26 -3.00 27.30 8.73
C LYS A 26 -2.61 28.39 9.72
N ASP A 27 -1.40 28.34 10.27
CA ASP A 27 -0.89 29.37 11.17
C ASP A 27 -0.64 30.70 10.44
N LEU A 28 -0.08 30.63 9.23
CA LEU A 28 0.26 31.81 8.44
C LEU A 28 -0.93 32.47 7.74
N PHE A 29 -1.88 31.66 7.24
CA PHE A 29 -2.99 32.13 6.40
C PHE A 29 -4.36 32.03 7.08
N GLY A 30 -4.50 31.25 8.15
CA GLY A 30 -5.76 31.02 8.88
C GLY A 30 -6.36 29.64 8.62
N LYS A 31 -6.96 29.03 9.66
CA LYS A 31 -7.45 27.64 9.64
C LYS A 31 -8.52 27.36 8.58
N ASP A 32 -9.47 28.28 8.39
CA ASP A 32 -10.58 28.12 7.44
C ASP A 32 -10.20 28.42 5.97
N GLN A 33 -8.94 28.82 5.74
CA GLN A 33 -8.42 29.22 4.43
C GLN A 33 -7.68 28.09 3.69
N ILE A 34 -7.28 27.04 4.41
CA ILE A 34 -6.44 25.95 3.91
C ILE A 34 -7.19 24.62 4.06
N VAL A 35 -7.22 23.86 2.97
CA VAL A 35 -7.77 22.51 2.96
C VAL A 35 -6.74 21.54 2.42
N VAL A 36 -6.56 20.40 3.10
CA VAL A 36 -5.79 19.28 2.58
C VAL A 36 -6.75 18.39 1.81
N ALA A 37 -6.44 18.19 0.54
CA ALA A 37 -7.18 17.32 -0.35
C ALA A 37 -6.42 16.02 -0.60
N ASP A 38 -7.16 15.02 -1.04
CA ASP A 38 -6.69 13.72 -1.46
C ASP A 38 -7.35 13.33 -2.80
N ASN A 39 -7.10 12.12 -3.29
CA ASN A 39 -7.71 11.67 -4.55
C ASN A 39 -9.24 11.56 -4.48
N MET A 40 -9.82 11.38 -3.28
CA MET A 40 -11.27 11.33 -3.11
C MET A 40 -11.91 12.71 -3.19
N THR A 41 -11.21 13.76 -2.74
CA THR A 41 -11.81 15.08 -2.48
C THR A 41 -11.34 16.17 -3.45
N LEU A 42 -10.15 16.05 -4.04
CA LEU A 42 -9.51 17.12 -4.80
C LEU A 42 -10.34 17.64 -5.97
N ALA A 43 -10.90 16.74 -6.81
CA ALA A 43 -11.67 17.16 -7.97
C ALA A 43 -12.97 17.88 -7.58
N TRP A 44 -13.63 17.46 -6.50
CA TRP A 44 -14.83 18.14 -6.01
C TRP A 44 -14.49 19.50 -5.37
N ILE A 45 -13.38 19.60 -4.63
CA ILE A 45 -12.89 20.88 -4.12
C ILE A 45 -12.60 21.83 -5.28
N ALA A 46 -11.98 21.35 -6.36
CA ALA A 46 -11.75 22.11 -7.58
C ALA A 46 -13.08 22.55 -8.21
N ALA A 47 -14.04 21.62 -8.36
CA ALA A 47 -15.37 21.88 -8.90
C ALA A 47 -16.16 22.95 -8.11
N SER A 48 -15.93 23.07 -6.80
CA SER A 48 -16.60 24.09 -5.97
C SER A 48 -16.20 25.53 -6.30
N GLY A 49 -14.98 25.72 -6.84
CA GLY A 49 -14.42 27.04 -7.14
C GLY A 49 -14.07 27.90 -5.92
N ALA A 50 -14.10 27.34 -4.70
CA ALA A 50 -13.81 28.08 -3.46
C ALA A 50 -12.35 28.53 -3.32
N HIS A 51 -11.45 27.92 -4.10
CA HIS A 51 -10.00 28.11 -4.04
C HIS A 51 -9.44 28.36 -5.45
N ASP A 52 -8.50 29.30 -5.55
CA ASP A 52 -7.84 29.64 -6.82
C ASP A 52 -6.43 29.04 -6.95
N VAL A 53 -5.85 28.48 -5.86
CA VAL A 53 -4.50 27.93 -5.83
C VAL A 53 -4.49 26.48 -5.36
N LEU A 54 -3.69 25.65 -6.03
CA LEU A 54 -3.38 24.28 -5.62
C LEU A 54 -1.88 24.14 -5.43
N ILE A 55 -1.45 23.62 -4.28
CA ILE A 55 -0.08 23.23 -3.98
C ILE A 55 -0.01 21.71 -3.98
N CYS A 56 0.67 21.16 -4.99
CA CYS A 56 0.99 19.75 -5.11
C CYS A 56 2.35 19.47 -4.45
N LEU A 57 2.38 18.61 -3.44
CA LEU A 57 3.59 18.23 -2.71
C LEU A 57 4.15 16.88 -3.18
N ASP A 58 5.41 16.62 -2.85
CA ASP A 58 6.17 15.36 -3.04
C ASP A 58 6.65 15.12 -4.49
N ALA A 59 5.71 15.00 -5.41
CA ALA A 59 5.90 14.71 -6.83
C ALA A 59 6.36 13.27 -7.18
N GLN A 60 6.53 12.36 -6.21
CA GLN A 60 6.92 10.97 -6.49
C GLN A 60 5.92 10.18 -7.35
N ARG A 61 4.61 10.46 -7.25
CA ARG A 61 3.55 9.68 -7.92
C ARG A 61 2.40 10.57 -8.37
N ILE A 62 2.62 11.43 -9.36
CA ILE A 62 1.58 12.36 -9.82
C ILE A 62 0.46 11.60 -10.57
N ASN A 63 -0.80 11.72 -10.10
CA ASN A 63 -1.97 11.29 -10.86
C ASN A 63 -2.24 12.28 -12.01
N LEU A 64 -1.56 12.09 -13.15
CA LEU A 64 -1.63 13.00 -14.30
C LEU A 64 -3.04 13.20 -14.85
N PRO A 65 -3.88 12.16 -15.01
CA PRO A 65 -5.26 12.36 -15.41
C PRO A 65 -6.05 13.25 -14.44
N LEU A 66 -5.87 13.08 -13.12
CA LEU A 66 -6.53 13.93 -12.13
C LEU A 66 -6.05 15.38 -12.24
N MET A 67 -4.74 15.60 -12.39
CA MET A 67 -4.18 16.94 -12.58
C MET A 67 -4.73 17.62 -13.84
N ARG A 68 -4.80 16.90 -14.98
CA ARG A 68 -5.40 17.41 -16.22
C ARG A 68 -6.88 17.75 -16.04
N ARG A 69 -7.62 16.92 -15.30
CA ARG A 69 -9.04 17.13 -15.02
C ARG A 69 -9.29 18.38 -14.17
N ILE A 70 -8.48 18.66 -13.16
CA ILE A 70 -8.69 19.81 -12.28
C ILE A 70 -8.00 21.09 -12.75
N ARG A 71 -7.05 21.01 -13.69
CA ARG A 71 -6.26 22.15 -14.16
C ARG A 71 -7.08 23.39 -14.53
N PRO A 72 -8.22 23.29 -15.23
CA PRO A 72 -9.01 24.47 -15.60
C PRO A 72 -9.70 25.17 -14.41
N ALA A 73 -9.88 24.47 -13.28
CA ALA A 73 -10.56 25.00 -12.12
C ALA A 73 -9.65 25.86 -11.21
N PHE A 74 -8.33 25.68 -11.30
CA PHE A 74 -7.34 26.45 -10.53
C PHE A 74 -6.69 27.52 -11.39
N ARG A 75 -6.59 28.74 -10.83
CA ARG A 75 -5.86 29.84 -11.47
C ARG A 75 -4.34 29.62 -11.41
N THR A 76 -3.85 29.07 -10.30
CA THR A 76 -2.43 28.80 -10.09
C THR A 76 -2.23 27.39 -9.54
N MET A 77 -1.45 26.58 -10.24
CA MET A 77 -1.01 25.26 -9.78
C MET A 77 0.49 25.29 -9.51
N ILE A 78 0.88 24.89 -8.31
CA ILE A 78 2.26 24.87 -7.82
C ILE A 78 2.65 23.42 -7.57
N LEU A 79 3.80 22.97 -8.08
CA LEU A 79 4.42 21.71 -7.71
C LEU A 79 5.59 21.98 -6.75
N TRP A 80 5.70 21.25 -5.65
CA TRP A 80 6.86 21.26 -4.76
C TRP A 80 7.43 19.85 -4.62
N THR A 81 8.56 19.60 -5.27
CA THR A 81 9.21 18.29 -5.36
C THR A 81 10.05 18.02 -4.11
N PHE A 82 9.92 16.81 -3.54
CA PHE A 82 10.59 16.41 -2.30
C PHE A 82 11.73 15.40 -2.52
N GLU A 83 11.81 14.81 -3.70
CA GLU A 83 12.80 13.78 -4.05
C GLU A 83 13.64 14.17 -5.29
N ASP A 84 13.69 15.45 -5.66
CA ASP A 84 14.72 15.89 -6.61
C ASP A 84 16.11 15.74 -5.93
N PRO A 85 17.17 15.41 -6.69
CA PRO A 85 17.22 15.21 -8.15
C PRO A 85 16.83 13.79 -8.61
N PHE A 86 16.52 12.89 -7.68
CA PHE A 86 16.27 11.48 -7.96
C PHE A 86 15.01 11.23 -8.80
N MET A 87 14.02 12.13 -8.71
CA MET A 87 12.79 12.12 -9.53
C MET A 87 12.78 13.21 -10.61
N ARG A 88 13.92 13.89 -10.86
CA ARG A 88 13.99 15.06 -11.73
C ARG A 88 13.39 14.81 -13.11
N ASP A 89 13.81 13.75 -13.79
CA ASP A 89 13.41 13.51 -15.18
C ASP A 89 11.89 13.28 -15.27
N PHE A 90 11.33 12.48 -14.36
CA PHE A 90 9.88 12.30 -14.21
C PHE A 90 9.16 13.62 -13.89
N ASN A 91 9.70 14.45 -13.01
CA ASN A 91 9.07 15.71 -12.63
C ASN A 91 9.11 16.75 -13.76
N VAL A 92 10.22 16.83 -14.50
CA VAL A 92 10.40 17.73 -15.65
C VAL A 92 9.41 17.40 -16.76
N GLU A 93 9.24 16.11 -17.09
CA GLU A 93 8.25 15.65 -18.08
C GLU A 93 6.81 16.08 -17.75
N ASN A 94 6.51 16.33 -16.47
CA ASN A 94 5.18 16.65 -15.97
C ASN A 94 5.00 18.12 -15.55
N ALA A 95 6.05 18.94 -15.66
CA ALA A 95 6.08 20.33 -15.20
C ALA A 95 5.11 21.25 -15.97
N ASP A 96 4.66 20.86 -17.16
CA ASP A 96 3.73 21.66 -17.98
C ASP A 96 2.32 21.78 -17.41
N LEU A 97 1.94 20.88 -16.50
CA LEU A 97 0.68 20.98 -15.77
C LEU A 97 0.69 22.08 -14.69
N PHE A 98 1.86 22.61 -14.36
CA PHE A 98 2.07 23.54 -13.26
C PHE A 98 2.56 24.90 -13.77
N ASP A 99 2.15 25.95 -13.05
CA ASP A 99 2.57 27.33 -13.31
C ASP A 99 3.94 27.60 -12.66
N PHE A 100 4.20 26.98 -11.51
CA PHE A 100 5.45 27.09 -10.76
C PHE A 100 5.91 25.72 -10.26
N VAL A 101 7.22 25.48 -10.30
CA VAL A 101 7.84 24.28 -9.73
C VAL A 101 8.87 24.71 -8.70
N PHE A 102 8.69 24.27 -7.46
CA PHE A 102 9.63 24.42 -6.38
C PHE A 102 10.38 23.10 -6.22
N THR A 103 11.71 23.17 -6.19
CA THR A 103 12.55 21.98 -6.02
C THR A 103 13.36 22.07 -4.75
N ASN A 104 13.46 20.94 -4.03
CA ASN A 104 14.30 20.83 -2.85
C ASN A 104 15.80 20.70 -3.21
N ASP A 105 16.14 20.52 -4.49
CA ASP A 105 17.51 20.44 -4.96
C ASP A 105 17.83 21.60 -5.93
N PRO A 106 18.84 22.42 -5.64
CA PRO A 106 19.13 23.62 -6.41
C PRO A 106 19.60 23.30 -7.85
N SER A 107 20.26 22.15 -8.07
CA SER A 107 20.71 21.75 -9.40
C SER A 107 19.54 21.48 -10.36
N CYS A 108 18.34 21.22 -9.83
CA CYS A 108 17.16 20.90 -10.64
C CYS A 108 16.39 22.14 -11.10
N ALA A 109 16.58 23.31 -10.50
CA ALA A 109 15.74 24.48 -10.76
C ALA A 109 15.76 24.91 -12.23
N GLU A 110 16.92 24.88 -12.88
CA GLU A 110 17.08 25.29 -14.28
C GLU A 110 16.42 24.31 -15.28
N TYR A 111 16.26 23.05 -14.90
CA TYR A 111 15.64 22.02 -15.74
C TYR A 111 14.13 22.25 -15.96
N TYR A 112 13.50 23.08 -15.14
CA TYR A 112 12.08 23.44 -15.27
C TYR A 112 11.85 24.68 -16.15
N HIS A 113 12.79 25.02 -17.03
CA HIS A 113 12.66 26.00 -18.13
C HIS A 113 12.02 27.35 -17.75
N GLY A 114 12.47 27.95 -16.63
CA GLY A 114 12.00 29.24 -16.14
C GLY A 114 10.82 29.21 -15.17
N LYS A 115 10.21 28.03 -14.94
CA LYS A 115 9.21 27.80 -13.88
C LYS A 115 9.83 27.33 -12.55
N GLY A 116 11.09 26.91 -12.59
CA GLY A 116 11.78 26.27 -11.48
C GLY A 116 12.37 27.24 -10.46
N HIS A 117 12.14 26.97 -9.18
CA HIS A 117 12.65 27.75 -8.07
C HIS A 117 13.22 26.86 -6.98
N TYR A 118 14.45 27.14 -6.54
CA TYR A 118 15.01 26.43 -5.40
C TYR A 118 14.32 26.82 -4.08
N LEU A 119 13.72 25.84 -3.43
CA LEU A 119 13.05 25.96 -2.14
C LEU A 119 13.26 24.65 -1.34
N PRO A 120 14.25 24.62 -0.43
CA PRO A 120 14.50 23.43 0.37
C PRO A 120 13.34 23.16 1.32
N LEU A 121 13.22 21.90 1.75
CA LEU A 121 12.33 21.54 2.84
C LEU A 121 12.78 22.20 4.17
N ALA A 122 12.02 21.99 5.23
CA ALA A 122 12.11 22.78 6.45
C ALA A 122 11.67 21.96 7.66
N ALA A 123 11.74 22.57 8.84
CA ALA A 123 11.24 21.99 10.09
C ALA A 123 9.88 22.59 10.50
N SER A 124 9.18 21.89 11.40
CA SER A 124 7.91 22.32 11.99
C SER A 124 8.02 22.36 13.50
N THR A 125 7.67 23.50 14.11
CA THR A 125 7.65 23.67 15.56
C THR A 125 6.65 22.72 16.23
N SER A 126 5.51 22.46 15.59
CA SER A 126 4.47 21.57 16.12
C SER A 126 4.81 20.06 16.08
N ILE A 127 5.90 19.67 15.42
CA ILE A 127 6.27 18.25 15.24
C ILE A 127 7.68 18.02 15.80
N HIS A 128 8.65 18.86 15.42
CA HIS A 128 10.08 18.61 15.66
C HIS A 128 10.65 19.36 16.87
N GLU A 129 10.07 20.50 17.28
CA GLU A 129 10.64 21.29 18.37
C GLU A 129 10.62 20.52 19.69
N ARG A 130 11.78 20.47 20.35
CA ARG A 130 11.96 19.93 21.69
C ARG A 130 12.85 20.86 22.51
N PRO A 131 12.64 20.95 23.83
CA PRO A 131 13.62 21.59 24.71
C PRO A 131 14.98 20.90 24.61
N LEU A 132 16.08 21.67 24.73
CA LEU A 132 17.42 21.10 24.79
C LEU A 132 17.54 20.15 25.99
N CYS A 133 17.83 18.88 25.71
CA CYS A 133 18.05 17.88 26.73
C CYS A 133 19.26 18.24 27.62
N LYS A 134 19.16 17.97 28.92
CA LYS A 134 20.29 18.17 29.83
C LYS A 134 21.28 17.03 29.63
N SER A 135 22.57 17.31 29.85
CA SER A 135 23.60 16.30 29.61
C SER A 135 23.47 15.05 30.47
N ASP A 136 22.85 15.16 31.65
CA ASP A 136 22.64 14.03 32.56
C ASP A 136 21.39 13.20 32.20
N ASP A 137 20.52 13.73 31.33
CA ASP A 137 19.28 13.09 30.86
C ASP A 137 19.47 12.39 29.49
N LEU A 138 20.70 12.34 28.95
CA LEU A 138 21.00 11.70 27.66
C LEU A 138 21.03 10.17 27.79
N GLU A 139 20.18 9.50 27.03
CA GLU A 139 20.03 8.05 27.02
C GLU A 139 20.99 7.34 26.06
N TYR A 140 21.38 8.02 24.98
CA TYR A 140 22.25 7.46 23.94
C TYR A 140 23.43 8.39 23.67
N ASP A 141 24.55 7.81 23.26
CA ASP A 141 25.74 8.57 22.91
C ASP A 141 25.73 8.89 21.41
N ILE A 142 25.30 7.94 20.57
CA ILE A 142 25.23 8.10 19.11
C ILE A 142 23.89 7.60 18.58
N PHE A 143 23.21 8.44 17.81
CA PHE A 143 21.95 8.12 17.13
C PHE A 143 22.03 8.26 15.61
N PHE A 144 21.41 7.31 14.92
CA PHE A 144 21.13 7.41 13.49
C PHE A 144 19.79 6.77 13.16
N ALA A 145 19.01 7.40 12.28
CA ALA A 145 17.85 6.77 11.69
C ALA A 145 17.76 7.01 10.18
N GLY A 146 17.60 5.95 9.42
CA GLY A 146 17.45 6.03 7.96
C GLY A 146 17.66 4.71 7.26
N THR A 147 17.14 4.62 6.05
CA THR A 147 17.40 3.48 5.16
C THR A 147 18.90 3.34 4.89
N MET A 148 19.38 2.11 4.94
CA MET A 148 20.81 1.78 4.91
C MET A 148 21.32 1.56 3.49
N TRP A 149 21.66 2.66 2.83
CA TRP A 149 22.39 2.65 1.56
C TRP A 149 23.84 2.21 1.79
N PRO A 150 24.53 1.63 0.79
CA PRO A 150 25.88 1.06 0.96
C PRO A 150 26.89 2.02 1.61
N ASN A 151 26.89 3.30 1.22
CA ASN A 151 27.76 4.32 1.79
C ASN A 151 27.51 4.52 3.30
N ARG A 152 26.24 4.53 3.72
CA ARG A 152 25.85 4.66 5.14
C ARG A 152 26.23 3.43 5.96
N VAL A 153 26.12 2.23 5.38
CA VAL A 153 26.57 1.00 6.03
C VAL A 153 28.07 1.07 6.31
N HIS A 154 28.85 1.50 5.31
CA HIS A 154 30.29 1.67 5.46
C HIS A 154 30.64 2.65 6.58
N THR A 155 30.09 3.86 6.55
CA THR A 155 30.36 4.90 7.55
C THR A 155 29.90 4.48 8.94
N LEU A 156 28.73 3.84 9.08
CA LEU A 156 28.21 3.45 10.39
C LEU A 156 29.00 2.28 11.00
N ARG A 157 29.46 1.30 10.21
CA ARG A 157 30.35 0.23 10.70
C ARG A 157 31.68 0.80 11.21
N ARG A 158 32.22 1.83 10.54
CA ARG A 158 33.41 2.57 11.00
C ARG A 158 33.17 3.26 12.33
N VAL A 159 32.04 3.94 12.50
CA VAL A 159 31.66 4.61 13.77
C VAL A 159 31.49 3.58 14.90
N ILE A 160 30.82 2.45 14.65
CA ILE A 160 30.64 1.39 15.65
C ILE A 160 32.00 0.82 16.08
N ALA A 161 32.90 0.55 15.12
CA ALA A 161 34.25 0.07 15.42
C ALA A 161 35.10 1.09 16.19
N ALA A 162 34.90 2.39 15.95
CA ALA A 162 35.63 3.46 16.63
C ALA A 162 35.15 3.70 18.07
N PHE A 163 33.86 3.44 18.37
CA PHE A 163 33.24 3.69 19.68
C PHE A 163 32.53 2.44 20.24
N PRO A 164 33.26 1.35 20.56
CA PRO A 164 32.65 0.08 20.98
C PRO A 164 31.84 0.18 22.28
N ASP A 165 32.20 1.09 23.18
CA ASP A 165 31.53 1.29 24.48
C ASP A 165 30.36 2.30 24.43
N ALA A 166 30.08 2.89 23.27
CA ALA A 166 29.02 3.88 23.13
C ALA A 166 27.62 3.23 23.15
N ARG A 167 26.66 3.90 23.80
CA ARG A 167 25.24 3.51 23.76
C ARG A 167 24.65 3.95 22.43
N PHE A 168 24.48 3.02 21.50
CA PHE A 168 23.91 3.28 20.18
C PHE A 168 22.38 3.18 20.17
N LYS A 169 21.75 4.09 19.44
CA LYS A 169 20.36 3.93 18.98
C LYS A 169 20.30 4.03 17.46
N LEU A 170 20.14 2.89 16.80
CA LEU A 170 20.16 2.79 15.34
C LEU A 170 18.78 2.34 14.85
N VAL A 171 18.15 3.13 13.98
CA VAL A 171 16.85 2.82 13.38
C VAL A 171 17.01 2.72 11.87
N CYS A 172 17.12 1.49 11.40
CA CYS A 172 17.61 1.16 10.07
C CYS A 172 16.55 0.33 9.31
N PRO A 173 15.42 0.94 8.90
CA PRO A 173 14.37 0.22 8.20
C PRO A 173 14.90 -0.45 6.94
N THR A 174 14.47 -1.68 6.72
CA THR A 174 14.84 -2.46 5.54
C THR A 174 14.10 -1.94 4.30
N ASN A 175 14.69 -2.16 3.13
CA ASN A 175 14.09 -1.88 1.83
C ASN A 175 14.40 -3.09 0.94
N GLU A 176 13.39 -3.61 0.24
CA GLU A 176 13.53 -4.78 -0.64
C GLU A 176 14.44 -4.53 -1.86
N PHE A 177 14.60 -3.27 -2.26
CA PHE A 177 15.48 -2.85 -3.35
C PHE A 177 16.92 -2.59 -2.89
N LEU A 178 17.23 -2.89 -1.63
CA LEU A 178 18.55 -2.73 -1.05
C LEU A 178 19.12 -4.03 -0.51
N PRO A 179 20.45 -4.12 -0.44
CA PRO A 179 21.12 -5.21 0.24
C PRO A 179 20.59 -5.39 1.68
N PRO A 180 20.45 -6.65 2.14
CA PRO A 180 20.38 -6.97 3.55
C PRO A 180 21.43 -6.23 4.39
N LEU A 181 21.10 -5.92 5.65
CA LEU A 181 22.07 -5.37 6.58
C LEU A 181 23.09 -6.44 6.99
N PRO A 182 24.38 -6.07 7.09
CA PRO A 182 25.40 -6.89 7.74
C PRO A 182 25.00 -7.32 9.16
N ALA A 183 25.52 -8.46 9.61
CA ALA A 183 25.05 -9.11 10.85
C ALA A 183 25.29 -8.26 12.11
N ASP A 184 26.46 -7.62 12.19
CA ASP A 184 26.85 -6.73 13.28
C ASP A 184 25.88 -5.54 13.42
N LEU A 185 25.56 -4.89 12.31
CA LEU A 185 24.62 -3.76 12.28
C LEU A 185 23.18 -4.23 12.49
N ALA A 186 22.80 -5.37 11.93
CA ALA A 186 21.47 -5.95 12.07
C ALA A 186 21.13 -6.30 13.53
N ALA A 187 22.13 -6.72 14.31
CA ALA A 187 21.99 -7.03 15.74
C ALA A 187 21.79 -5.76 16.59
N LEU A 188 22.41 -4.65 16.21
CA LEU A 188 22.33 -3.37 16.92
C LEU A 188 21.14 -2.50 16.48
N ALA A 189 20.66 -2.67 15.25
CA ALA A 189 19.67 -1.78 14.66
C ALA A 189 18.22 -2.26 14.78
N HIS A 190 17.33 -1.31 15.07
CA HIS A 190 15.90 -1.49 14.90
C HIS A 190 15.54 -1.44 13.41
N GLN A 191 15.23 -2.59 12.82
CA GLN A 191 15.06 -2.75 11.36
C GLN A 191 13.66 -2.40 10.83
N ARG A 192 12.86 -1.66 11.58
CA ARG A 192 11.51 -1.24 11.18
C ARG A 192 11.37 0.27 11.19
N PRO A 193 10.49 0.83 10.35
CA PRO A 193 10.12 2.23 10.48
C PRO A 193 9.52 2.49 11.86
N ILE A 194 9.85 3.63 12.44
CA ILE A 194 9.23 4.15 13.65
C ILE A 194 8.34 5.35 13.31
N SER A 195 7.48 5.75 14.23
CA SER A 195 6.75 7.01 14.07
C SER A 195 7.75 8.18 14.00
N HIS A 196 7.39 9.21 13.25
CA HIS A 196 8.23 10.41 13.14
C HIS A 196 8.44 11.10 14.49
N GLU A 197 7.46 11.04 15.39
CA GLU A 197 7.58 11.54 16.76
C GLU A 197 8.66 10.79 17.56
N ALA A 198 8.65 9.45 17.50
CA ALA A 198 9.70 8.65 18.14
C ALA A 198 11.09 8.92 17.55
N PHE A 199 11.18 9.21 16.25
CA PHE A 199 12.44 9.60 15.60
C PHE A 199 13.02 10.88 16.22
N ILE A 200 12.20 11.92 16.41
CA ILE A 200 12.61 13.18 17.04
C ILE A 200 12.95 12.97 18.52
N ASP A 201 12.17 12.16 19.24
CA ASP A 201 12.42 11.91 20.67
C ASP A 201 13.73 11.15 20.90
N PHE A 202 14.02 10.11 20.10
CA PHE A 202 15.29 9.38 20.18
C PHE A 202 16.49 10.27 19.85
N GLU A 203 16.35 11.16 18.88
CA GLU A 203 17.38 12.15 18.59
C GLU A 203 17.60 13.09 19.79
N ASN A 204 16.55 13.70 20.34
CA ASN A 204 16.67 14.72 21.39
C ASN A 204 17.39 14.20 22.64
N VAL A 205 17.23 12.91 22.96
CA VAL A 205 17.92 12.25 24.10
C VAL A 205 19.29 11.67 23.74
N SER A 206 19.83 11.97 22.56
CA SER A 206 21.13 11.49 22.08
C SER A 206 22.21 12.57 22.15
N ALA A 207 23.42 12.20 22.55
CA ALA A 207 24.54 13.14 22.64
C ALA A 207 24.97 13.65 21.26
N VAL A 208 25.06 12.75 20.27
CA VAL A 208 25.39 13.08 18.89
C VAL A 208 24.44 12.37 17.94
N THR A 209 23.88 13.11 16.99
CA THR A 209 23.06 12.56 15.91
C THR A 209 23.78 12.66 14.57
N LEU A 210 23.82 11.54 13.85
CA LEU A 210 24.42 11.47 12.52
C LEU A 210 23.39 11.82 11.44
N THR A 211 23.75 12.74 10.55
CA THR A 211 23.01 13.07 9.33
C THR A 211 23.82 12.63 8.13
N MET A 212 23.51 11.46 7.57
CA MET A 212 24.22 10.90 6.43
C MET A 212 23.36 11.00 5.17
N PHE A 213 23.89 11.47 4.05
CA PHE A 213 23.17 11.50 2.78
C PHE A 213 23.34 10.20 1.99
N ARG A 214 22.40 9.92 1.07
CA ARG A 214 22.50 8.73 0.22
C ARG A 214 23.40 9.02 -0.97
N ASP A 215 24.24 8.04 -1.31
CA ASP A 215 24.99 7.99 -2.56
C ASP A 215 24.66 6.69 -3.29
N TYR A 216 23.44 6.62 -3.81
CA TYR A 216 22.95 5.43 -4.51
C TYR A 216 21.67 5.74 -5.28
N ALA A 217 21.65 5.39 -6.57
CA ALA A 217 20.45 5.47 -7.39
C ALA A 217 19.68 4.15 -7.32
N SER A 218 18.55 4.14 -6.61
CA SER A 218 17.61 2.99 -6.69
C SER A 218 16.97 2.87 -8.08
N HIS A 219 16.84 4.00 -8.79
CA HIS A 219 16.29 4.16 -10.14
C HIS A 219 17.00 5.34 -10.83
N GLY A 220 17.21 5.28 -12.15
CA GLY A 220 17.88 6.35 -12.93
C GLY A 220 19.41 6.39 -12.80
N ASP A 221 19.99 7.49 -13.30
CA ASP A 221 21.44 7.73 -13.38
C ASP A 221 21.97 8.72 -12.32
N VAL A 222 21.08 9.41 -11.60
CA VAL A 222 21.47 10.39 -10.57
C VAL A 222 21.50 9.72 -9.20
N SER A 223 22.71 9.51 -8.65
CA SER A 223 22.91 8.84 -7.36
C SER A 223 23.02 9.78 -6.16
N GLN A 224 23.19 11.09 -6.39
CA GLN A 224 23.48 12.08 -5.35
C GLN A 224 22.63 13.35 -5.45
N ALA A 225 22.23 13.89 -4.29
CA ALA A 225 21.68 15.24 -4.17
C ALA A 225 22.80 16.28 -4.02
N THR A 226 22.50 17.56 -4.24
CA THR A 226 23.46 18.70 -4.17
C THR A 226 23.19 19.63 -2.97
N ALA A 227 22.12 19.37 -2.21
CA ALA A 227 21.72 20.13 -1.02
C ALA A 227 21.12 19.22 0.07
N PRO A 228 21.07 19.67 1.33
CA PRO A 228 20.50 18.89 2.43
C PRO A 228 18.98 18.70 2.31
N GLY A 229 18.53 17.48 2.60
CA GLY A 229 17.12 17.13 2.77
C GLY A 229 16.50 17.60 4.10
N PRO A 230 15.23 17.29 4.36
CA PRO A 230 14.46 17.85 5.48
C PRO A 230 15.07 17.52 6.83
N ARG A 231 15.52 16.27 7.03
CA ARG A 231 16.12 15.77 8.29
C ARG A 231 17.22 16.67 8.83
N PHE A 232 18.00 17.31 7.97
CA PHE A 232 19.03 18.25 8.40
C PHE A 232 18.46 19.38 9.27
N PHE A 233 17.32 19.96 8.87
CA PHE A 233 16.63 21.00 9.62
C PHE A 233 15.80 20.46 10.77
N GLU A 234 15.19 19.28 10.61
CA GLU A 234 14.34 18.66 11.62
C GLU A 234 15.13 18.32 12.89
N LEU A 235 16.31 17.73 12.70
CA LEU A 235 17.23 17.37 13.78
C LEU A 235 17.76 18.63 14.49
N ALA A 236 18.16 19.65 13.72
CA ALA A 236 18.57 20.91 14.32
C ALA A 236 17.45 21.54 15.18
N LEU A 237 16.17 21.46 14.77
CA LEU A 237 15.05 21.92 15.60
C LEU A 237 14.73 20.98 16.79
N GLY A 238 14.99 19.68 16.64
CA GLY A 238 14.92 18.65 17.69
C GLY A 238 15.93 18.85 18.82
N GLY A 239 16.98 19.65 18.59
CA GLY A 239 17.87 20.13 19.65
C GLY A 239 18.98 19.15 20.03
N ALA A 240 19.36 18.22 19.15
CA ALA A 240 20.59 17.46 19.29
C ALA A 240 21.80 18.12 18.62
N ALA A 241 23.00 17.72 19.05
CA ALA A 241 24.22 18.07 18.34
C ALA A 241 24.39 17.15 17.12
N GLN A 242 24.70 17.73 15.97
CA GLN A 242 24.64 17.05 14.69
C GLN A 242 26.02 16.95 14.04
N VAL A 243 26.38 15.73 13.60
CA VAL A 243 27.48 15.49 12.66
C VAL A 243 26.88 15.14 11.31
N VAL A 244 27.25 15.88 10.27
CA VAL A 244 26.70 15.76 8.92
C VAL A 244 27.77 15.17 8.01
N GLU A 245 27.53 13.97 7.51
CA GLU A 245 28.35 13.36 6.47
C GLU A 245 27.77 13.74 5.11
N ALA A 246 28.50 14.53 4.33
CA ALA A 246 28.09 14.93 2.99
C ALA A 246 29.27 14.97 2.00
N PRO A 247 29.11 14.45 0.78
CA PRO A 247 30.16 14.50 -0.25
C PRO A 247 30.44 15.93 -0.72
N GLU A 248 31.59 16.15 -1.35
CA GLU A 248 31.99 17.48 -1.88
C GLU A 248 31.05 18.03 -2.95
N THR A 249 30.32 17.15 -3.64
CA THR A 249 29.26 17.52 -4.59
C THR A 249 28.11 18.31 -3.93
N MET A 250 27.92 18.16 -2.61
CA MET A 250 27.04 19.01 -1.83
C MET A 250 27.79 20.24 -1.30
N ALA A 251 27.50 21.39 -1.91
CA ALA A 251 28.20 22.64 -1.61
C ALA A 251 28.00 23.10 -0.14
N ALA A 252 29.10 23.44 0.53
CA ALA A 252 29.13 23.86 1.94
C ALA A 252 28.14 25.01 2.26
N LYS A 253 27.96 25.95 1.33
CA LYS A 253 27.04 27.10 1.46
C LYS A 253 25.60 26.73 1.85
N TYR A 254 25.12 25.53 1.53
CA TYR A 254 23.77 25.09 1.90
C TYR A 254 23.69 24.60 3.35
N PHE A 255 24.81 24.11 3.90
CA PHE A 255 24.94 23.69 5.29
C PHE A 255 25.27 24.84 6.23
N GLU A 256 26.04 25.83 5.76
CA GLU A 256 26.41 27.05 6.49
C GLU A 256 25.21 27.93 6.90
N THR A 257 24.01 27.62 6.37
CA THR A 257 22.76 28.25 6.78
C THR A 257 22.29 27.87 8.18
N VAL A 258 22.85 26.79 8.76
CA VAL A 258 22.58 26.35 10.13
C VAL A 258 23.88 26.38 10.92
N GLU A 259 23.96 27.25 11.93
CA GLU A 259 25.14 27.35 12.79
C GLU A 259 25.25 26.15 13.75
N GLY A 260 26.48 25.78 14.14
CA GLY A 260 26.70 24.78 15.19
C GLY A 260 26.68 23.31 14.74
N ILE A 261 26.66 23.05 13.44
CA ILE A 261 26.83 21.69 12.89
C ILE A 261 28.31 21.32 12.72
N SER A 262 28.62 20.03 12.68
CA SER A 262 29.94 19.53 12.27
C SER A 262 29.84 18.83 10.91
N LEU A 263 30.34 19.45 9.84
CA LEU A 263 30.35 18.87 8.49
C LEU A 263 31.59 17.99 8.30
N ALA A 264 31.40 16.75 7.88
CA ALA A 264 32.44 15.76 7.57
C ALA A 264 32.30 15.29 6.12
N ARG A 265 33.44 15.04 5.46
CA ARG A 265 33.52 14.68 4.03
C ARG A 265 33.84 13.21 3.78
N ASP A 266 34.29 12.51 4.81
CA ASP A 266 34.66 11.10 4.79
C ASP A 266 34.37 10.45 6.15
N PRO A 267 34.34 9.11 6.24
CA PRO A 267 34.02 8.40 7.47
C PRO A 267 34.97 8.70 8.65
N ASP A 268 36.24 8.99 8.39
CA ASP A 268 37.21 9.24 9.46
C ASP A 268 36.98 10.64 10.07
N ALA A 269 36.69 11.65 9.26
CA ALA A 269 36.24 12.96 9.71
C ALA A 269 34.92 12.89 10.51
N VAL A 270 34.02 11.94 10.18
CA VAL A 270 32.82 11.67 11.01
C VAL A 270 33.23 11.18 12.39
N VAL A 271 34.16 10.22 12.48
CA VAL A 271 34.67 9.69 13.75
C VAL A 271 35.32 10.81 14.59
N GLU A 272 36.18 11.63 13.98
CA GLU A 272 36.81 12.78 14.67
C GLU A 272 35.78 13.76 15.23
N ALA A 273 34.78 14.14 14.42
CA ALA A 273 33.73 15.06 14.83
C ALA A 273 32.86 14.49 15.97
N VAL A 274 32.53 13.20 15.92
CA VAL A 274 31.81 12.51 17.00
C VAL A 274 32.65 12.51 18.28
N ALA A 275 33.93 12.17 18.19
CA ALA A 275 34.84 12.15 19.35
C ALA A 275 34.93 13.53 20.02
N LEU A 276 35.03 14.61 19.25
CA LEU A 276 35.08 15.98 19.76
C LEU A 276 33.80 16.35 20.54
N LEU A 277 32.62 15.97 20.02
CA LEU A 277 31.33 16.28 20.66
C LEU A 277 31.06 15.42 21.90
N LEU A 278 31.48 14.14 21.90
CA LEU A 278 31.36 13.26 23.07
C LEU A 278 32.27 13.73 24.22
N ASN A 279 33.48 14.19 23.90
CA ASN A 279 34.47 14.64 24.89
C ASN A 279 34.25 16.08 25.41
N ASN A 280 33.39 16.88 24.76
CA ASN A 280 33.15 18.29 25.14
C ASN A 280 31.66 18.61 25.36
N ARG A 281 31.17 18.38 26.59
CA ARG A 281 29.76 18.60 26.98
C ARG A 281 29.26 20.04 26.71
N ASN A 282 30.09 21.04 27.01
CA ASN A 282 29.74 22.45 26.82
C ASN A 282 29.70 22.82 25.33
N GLY A 283 30.70 22.35 24.56
CA GLY A 283 30.74 22.51 23.11
C GLY A 283 29.52 21.90 22.44
N ARG A 284 29.18 20.65 22.81
CA ARG A 284 27.99 19.94 22.34
C ARG A 284 26.70 20.71 22.60
N ARG A 285 26.47 21.18 23.84
CA ARG A 285 25.26 21.95 24.18
C ARG A 285 25.17 23.26 23.39
N LYS A 286 26.29 23.95 23.19
CA LYS A 286 26.35 25.19 22.41
C LYS A 286 26.06 24.93 20.92
N ALA A 287 26.60 23.84 20.38
CA ALA A 287 26.35 23.38 19.01
C ALA A 287 24.85 23.15 18.78
N ALA A 288 24.22 22.30 19.59
CA ALA A 288 22.78 22.01 19.52
C ALA A 288 21.91 23.27 19.65
N GLN A 289 22.22 24.15 20.60
CA GLN A 289 21.47 25.40 20.80
C GLN A 289 21.59 26.35 19.60
N SER A 290 22.77 26.44 18.98
CA SER A 290 23.00 27.33 17.83
C SER A 290 22.27 26.82 16.59
N ALA A 291 22.26 25.50 16.39
CA ALA A 291 21.54 24.86 15.29
C ALA A 291 20.02 25.07 15.42
N GLN A 292 19.47 24.83 16.61
CA GLN A 292 18.05 25.02 16.91
C GLN A 292 17.60 26.47 16.67
N LYS A 293 18.36 27.45 17.17
CA LYS A 293 18.07 28.88 16.93
C LYS A 293 18.13 29.26 15.47
N SER A 294 19.12 28.76 14.73
CA SER A 294 19.28 29.03 13.30
C SER A 294 18.07 28.53 12.50
N VAL A 295 17.62 27.30 12.80
CA VAL A 295 16.44 26.72 12.13
C VAL A 295 15.15 27.42 12.51
N GLN A 296 14.96 27.75 13.78
CA GLN A 296 13.78 28.49 14.25
C GLN A 296 13.66 29.87 13.57
N ALA A 297 14.79 30.53 13.32
CA ALA A 297 14.81 31.85 12.68
C ALA A 297 14.65 31.82 11.15
N HIS A 298 15.12 30.78 10.46
CA HIS A 298 15.23 30.82 8.98
C HIS A 298 14.76 29.56 8.23
N HIS A 299 14.56 28.42 8.91
CA HIS A 299 14.29 27.12 8.27
C HIS A 299 13.01 26.43 8.73
N LEU A 300 11.98 27.21 9.07
CA LEU A 300 10.62 26.73 9.28
C LEU A 300 9.79 26.69 7.98
N TYR A 301 8.78 25.82 7.93
CA TYR A 301 7.85 25.75 6.79
C TYR A 301 7.09 27.05 6.55
N GLN A 302 6.85 27.86 7.59
CA GLN A 302 6.28 29.20 7.48
C GLN A 302 7.12 30.07 6.53
N HIS A 303 8.44 30.11 6.71
CA HIS A 303 9.35 30.87 5.83
C HIS A 303 9.31 30.37 4.39
N ARG A 304 9.13 29.05 4.18
CA ARG A 304 9.01 28.46 2.83
C ARG A 304 7.73 28.90 2.14
N LEU A 305 6.62 28.91 2.87
CA LEU A 305 5.32 29.34 2.34
C LEU A 305 5.27 30.85 2.08
N GLU A 306 5.90 31.67 2.92
CA GLU A 306 6.07 33.11 2.66
C GLU A 306 6.89 33.36 1.40
N LYS A 307 8.02 32.66 1.23
CA LYS A 307 8.84 32.75 0.02
C LYS A 307 8.08 32.27 -1.23
N MET A 308 7.33 31.17 -1.11
CA MET A 308 6.46 30.66 -2.18
C MET A 308 5.40 31.69 -2.57
N LYS A 309 4.73 32.31 -1.59
CA LYS A 309 3.75 33.39 -1.83
C LYS A 309 4.40 34.60 -2.52
N ALA A 310 5.58 35.02 -2.06
CA ALA A 310 6.30 36.14 -2.65
C ALA A 310 6.71 35.87 -4.11
N ILE A 311 7.18 34.66 -4.42
CA ILE A 311 7.59 34.27 -5.79
C ILE A 311 6.39 34.15 -6.72
N THR A 312 5.32 33.50 -6.26
CA THR A 312 4.16 33.23 -7.13
C THR A 312 3.22 34.42 -7.29
N GLY A 313 3.22 35.35 -6.32
CA GLY A 313 2.26 36.46 -6.26
C GLY A 313 0.80 36.01 -6.10
N ALA A 314 0.57 34.71 -5.81
CA ALA A 314 -0.76 34.16 -5.70
C ALA A 314 -1.40 34.57 -4.36
N ASP A 315 -2.71 34.82 -4.35
CA ASP A 315 -3.47 34.96 -3.10
C ASP A 315 -3.53 33.60 -2.40
N PHE A 316 -3.35 33.50 -1.07
CA PHE A 316 -3.38 32.28 -0.26
C PHE A 316 -4.70 32.00 0.52
N GLY A 317 -5.69 32.92 0.54
CA GLY A 317 -6.99 32.82 1.28
C GLY A 317 -8.16 32.01 0.67
N ARG A 318 -9.39 32.12 1.17
CA ARG A 318 -10.60 31.44 0.66
C ARG A 318 -11.62 32.47 0.20
N ARG A 319 -12.34 32.21 -0.90
CA ARG A 319 -13.43 33.09 -1.34
C ARG A 319 -14.59 33.04 -0.35
N GLN A 320 -15.04 34.19 0.12
CA GLN A 320 -16.14 34.29 1.08
C GLN A 320 -17.52 34.20 0.43
N GLU A 321 -17.66 34.64 -0.83
CA GLU A 321 -18.94 34.59 -1.54
C GLU A 321 -19.09 33.29 -2.35
N PRO A 322 -20.31 32.71 -2.42
CA PRO A 322 -20.60 31.56 -3.26
C PRO A 322 -20.29 31.85 -4.72
N VAL A 323 -19.54 30.96 -5.37
CA VAL A 323 -19.24 31.09 -6.81
C VAL A 323 -20.51 30.87 -7.62
N ALA A 324 -20.93 31.89 -8.35
CA ALA A 324 -22.05 31.79 -9.27
C ALA A 324 -21.80 30.66 -10.30
N PRO A 325 -22.82 29.89 -10.69
CA PRO A 325 -22.65 28.85 -11.68
C PRO A 325 -22.15 29.45 -13.01
N PHE A 326 -21.10 28.85 -13.57
CA PHE A 326 -20.49 29.36 -14.80
C PHE A 326 -21.43 29.19 -16.01
N ALA A 327 -21.38 30.16 -16.94
CA ALA A 327 -22.15 30.10 -18.18
C ALA A 327 -21.61 28.97 -19.08
N ARG A 328 -22.45 27.97 -19.37
CA ARG A 328 -22.08 26.81 -20.17
C ARG A 328 -22.37 27.04 -21.65
N ARG A 329 -21.45 26.57 -22.50
CA ARG A 329 -21.60 26.57 -23.97
C ARG A 329 -22.38 25.35 -24.49
N ARG A 330 -22.67 24.37 -23.62
CA ARG A 330 -23.35 23.10 -23.95
C ARG A 330 -24.47 22.80 -22.94
N ARG A 331 -25.38 21.89 -23.32
CA ARG A 331 -26.36 21.26 -22.41
C ARG A 331 -25.66 20.57 -21.24
N LEU A 332 -26.37 20.40 -20.12
CA LEU A 332 -25.88 19.61 -18.99
C LEU A 332 -25.71 18.16 -19.41
N ARG A 333 -24.59 17.52 -19.08
CA ARG A 333 -24.40 16.09 -19.30
C ARG A 333 -24.65 15.31 -18.03
N VAL A 334 -25.65 14.44 -18.07
CA VAL A 334 -26.04 13.59 -16.94
C VAL A 334 -25.82 12.13 -17.31
N LEU A 335 -25.02 11.43 -16.52
CA LEU A 335 -24.81 9.99 -16.63
C LEU A 335 -25.75 9.26 -15.66
N MET A 336 -26.73 8.54 -16.19
CA MET A 336 -27.61 7.67 -15.43
C MET A 336 -26.95 6.30 -15.22
N CYS A 337 -26.66 5.93 -13.97
CA CYS A 337 -26.13 4.60 -13.63
C CYS A 337 -27.31 3.64 -13.40
N THR A 338 -27.43 2.62 -14.27
CA THR A 338 -28.56 1.69 -14.29
C THR A 338 -28.18 0.32 -14.90
N HIS A 339 -28.96 -0.73 -14.69
CA HIS A 339 -28.67 -2.11 -15.15
C HIS A 339 -29.41 -2.43 -16.45
N SER A 340 -30.43 -1.63 -16.77
CA SER A 340 -31.26 -1.80 -17.96
C SER A 340 -31.82 -0.48 -18.46
N THR A 341 -32.35 -0.50 -19.69
CA THR A 341 -33.07 0.58 -20.36
C THR A 341 -34.25 0.00 -21.15
N ILE A 342 -35.13 0.85 -21.69
CA ILE A 342 -36.23 0.42 -22.57
C ILE A 342 -35.75 -0.28 -23.87
N HIS A 343 -34.47 -0.15 -24.21
CA HIS A 343 -33.86 -0.77 -25.38
C HIS A 343 -33.36 -2.21 -25.11
N GLU A 344 -33.41 -2.64 -23.84
CA GLU A 344 -33.02 -3.99 -23.41
C GLU A 344 -34.24 -4.93 -23.35
N GLN A 345 -34.01 -6.24 -23.32
CA GLN A 345 -35.11 -7.24 -23.33
C GLN A 345 -35.89 -7.35 -22.01
N ALA A 346 -35.31 -6.89 -20.90
CA ALA A 346 -35.92 -6.99 -19.57
C ALA A 346 -35.88 -5.61 -18.90
N TRP A 347 -37.06 -4.99 -18.76
CA TRP A 347 -37.23 -3.67 -18.16
C TRP A 347 -38.50 -3.62 -17.29
N GLY A 348 -38.57 -2.64 -16.41
CA GLY A 348 -39.68 -2.37 -15.49
C GLY A 348 -39.97 -0.87 -15.35
N GLY A 349 -40.47 -0.46 -14.18
CA GLY A 349 -40.94 0.92 -13.97
C GLY A 349 -39.82 1.97 -13.97
N VAL A 350 -38.59 1.60 -13.62
CA VAL A 350 -37.44 2.52 -13.56
C VAL A 350 -37.01 2.95 -14.97
N GLU A 351 -37.01 2.05 -15.93
CA GLU A 351 -36.64 2.34 -17.33
C GLU A 351 -37.67 3.25 -18.00
N VAL A 352 -38.96 3.06 -17.71
CA VAL A 352 -40.03 3.96 -18.16
C VAL A 352 -39.86 5.35 -17.55
N TYR A 353 -39.55 5.42 -16.25
CA TYR A 353 -39.21 6.68 -15.59
C TYR A 353 -38.02 7.41 -16.25
N GLN A 354 -36.94 6.69 -16.56
CA GLN A 354 -35.77 7.25 -17.24
C GLN A 354 -36.11 7.82 -18.62
N GLN A 355 -36.96 7.12 -19.39
CA GLN A 355 -37.40 7.58 -20.72
C GLN A 355 -38.21 8.89 -20.63
N ILE A 356 -39.11 9.00 -19.64
CA ILE A 356 -39.91 10.21 -19.41
C ILE A 356 -38.98 11.41 -19.16
N LEU A 357 -37.95 11.22 -18.32
CA LEU A 357 -36.98 12.28 -18.04
C LEU A 357 -36.20 12.70 -19.29
N CYS A 358 -35.74 11.73 -20.09
CA CYS A 358 -35.01 12.01 -21.33
C CYS A 358 -35.86 12.82 -22.32
N SER A 359 -37.15 12.49 -22.43
CA SER A 359 -38.09 13.20 -23.27
C SER A 359 -38.35 14.65 -22.79
N LEU A 360 -38.64 14.82 -21.50
CA LEU A 360 -39.01 16.12 -20.93
C LEU A 360 -37.84 17.10 -20.83
N LEU A 361 -36.64 16.60 -20.52
CA LEU A 361 -35.46 17.42 -20.23
C LEU A 361 -34.44 17.47 -21.38
N GLY A 362 -34.67 16.79 -22.51
CA GLY A 362 -33.71 16.68 -23.62
C GLY A 362 -33.26 18.00 -24.26
N ARG A 363 -33.99 19.11 -24.01
CA ARG A 363 -33.60 20.46 -24.45
C ARG A 363 -32.50 21.06 -23.58
N ASP A 364 -32.54 20.83 -22.28
CA ASP A 364 -31.61 21.38 -21.28
C ASP A 364 -30.48 20.40 -20.92
N VAL A 365 -30.75 19.09 -21.08
CA VAL A 365 -29.91 18.00 -20.61
C VAL A 365 -29.63 17.02 -21.75
N GLU A 366 -28.40 16.54 -21.81
CA GLU A 366 -27.93 15.45 -22.64
C GLU A 366 -27.67 14.24 -21.74
N PHE A 367 -28.47 13.18 -21.90
CA PHE A 367 -28.41 11.98 -21.06
C PHE A 367 -27.55 10.88 -21.68
N PHE A 368 -26.82 10.20 -20.81
CA PHE A 368 -26.04 9.00 -21.08
C PHE A 368 -26.41 7.93 -20.04
N TYR A 369 -26.21 6.67 -20.39
CA TYR A 369 -26.40 5.53 -19.51
C TYR A 369 -25.08 4.80 -19.29
N TRP A 370 -24.76 4.50 -18.04
CA TRP A 370 -23.76 3.50 -17.66
C TRP A 370 -24.49 2.20 -17.33
N LEU A 371 -24.27 1.17 -18.15
CA LEU A 371 -24.95 -0.12 -18.05
C LEU A 371 -23.97 -1.22 -17.67
N ARG A 372 -24.36 -2.07 -16.72
CA ARG A 372 -23.58 -3.23 -16.28
C ARG A 372 -24.42 -4.51 -16.32
N ARG A 373 -24.01 -5.49 -17.14
CA ARG A 373 -24.67 -6.81 -17.22
C ARG A 373 -23.70 -7.88 -17.72
N GLY A 374 -23.66 -9.02 -17.03
CA GLY A 374 -22.74 -10.11 -17.36
C GLY A 374 -21.27 -9.68 -17.24
N ASN A 375 -20.46 -9.99 -18.26
CA ASN A 375 -19.00 -9.74 -18.24
C ASN A 375 -18.57 -8.43 -18.92
N PHE A 376 -19.47 -7.47 -19.14
CA PHE A 376 -19.11 -6.16 -19.70
C PHE A 376 -19.90 -4.99 -19.10
N GLY A 377 -19.31 -3.80 -19.19
CA GLY A 377 -19.95 -2.50 -18.94
C GLY A 377 -20.06 -1.71 -20.24
N ARG A 378 -21.08 -0.88 -20.39
CA ARG A 378 -21.32 -0.09 -21.61
C ARG A 378 -21.70 1.35 -21.29
N LEU A 379 -21.21 2.26 -22.11
CA LEU A 379 -21.69 3.63 -22.20
C LEU A 379 -22.63 3.75 -23.40
N VAL A 380 -23.87 4.20 -23.15
CA VAL A 380 -24.92 4.29 -24.16
C VAL A 380 -25.55 5.69 -24.15
N THR A 381 -25.94 6.21 -25.31
CA THR A 381 -26.72 7.45 -25.41
C THR A 381 -28.17 7.26 -24.99
N ALA A 382 -28.90 8.36 -24.76
CA ALA A 382 -30.34 8.34 -24.51
C ALA A 382 -31.19 7.61 -25.58
N ASN A 383 -30.69 7.51 -26.81
CA ASN A 383 -31.38 6.87 -27.94
C ASN A 383 -30.99 5.39 -28.13
N GLY A 384 -30.20 4.81 -27.21
CA GLY A 384 -29.78 3.41 -27.27
C GLY A 384 -28.53 3.14 -28.12
N GLN A 385 -27.84 4.17 -28.65
CA GLN A 385 -26.58 3.98 -29.37
C GLN A 385 -25.43 3.71 -28.37
N GLU A 386 -24.77 2.57 -28.50
CA GLU A 386 -23.55 2.20 -27.76
C GLU A 386 -22.36 3.06 -28.25
N LEU A 387 -21.70 3.73 -27.32
CA LEU A 387 -20.51 4.56 -27.58
C LEU A 387 -19.24 3.80 -27.23
N GLU A 388 -19.23 3.14 -26.08
CA GLU A 388 -18.08 2.36 -25.59
C GLU A 388 -18.53 1.10 -24.85
N ARG A 389 -17.64 0.12 -24.84
CA ARG A 389 -17.80 -1.17 -24.17
C ARG A 389 -16.50 -1.58 -23.50
N PHE A 390 -16.62 -2.05 -22.26
CA PHE A 390 -15.51 -2.46 -21.39
C PHE A 390 -15.71 -3.88 -20.92
N ASP A 391 -14.67 -4.70 -20.97
CA ASP A 391 -14.68 -6.03 -20.37
C ASP A 391 -14.49 -5.90 -18.85
N ILE A 392 -15.48 -6.34 -18.08
CA ILE A 392 -15.52 -6.24 -16.63
C ILE A 392 -15.98 -7.60 -16.10
N PRO A 393 -15.13 -8.36 -15.39
CA PRO A 393 -15.50 -9.68 -14.86
C PRO A 393 -16.76 -9.63 -14.01
N GLU A 394 -17.70 -10.55 -14.20
CA GLU A 394 -18.93 -10.58 -13.41
C GLU A 394 -18.62 -10.81 -11.92
N THR A 395 -18.90 -9.79 -11.12
CA THR A 395 -19.08 -9.90 -9.68
C THR A 395 -20.54 -10.22 -9.40
N GLY A 396 -20.82 -11.10 -8.42
CA GLY A 396 -22.18 -11.50 -8.08
C GLY A 396 -23.09 -10.28 -7.89
N TRP A 397 -24.30 -10.32 -8.45
CA TRP A 397 -25.24 -9.19 -8.52
C TRP A 397 -25.40 -8.45 -7.18
N GLN A 398 -25.40 -9.21 -6.08
CA GLN A 398 -25.66 -8.70 -4.74
C GLN A 398 -24.39 -8.37 -3.95
N ASP A 399 -23.21 -8.67 -4.48
CA ASP A 399 -22.02 -8.86 -3.65
C ASP A 399 -21.04 -7.70 -3.78
N ALA A 400 -20.97 -7.07 -4.95
CA ALA A 400 -19.94 -6.09 -5.30
C ALA A 400 -19.93 -4.87 -4.37
N MET A 401 -18.90 -4.77 -3.53
CA MET A 401 -18.64 -3.58 -2.73
C MET A 401 -17.63 -2.67 -3.44
N CYS A 402 -16.48 -3.22 -3.85
CA CYS A 402 -15.50 -2.60 -4.73
C CYS A 402 -15.21 -3.50 -5.94
N ASP A 403 -15.10 -2.93 -7.14
CA ASP A 403 -14.80 -3.66 -8.38
C ASP A 403 -13.89 -2.79 -9.26
N ALA A 404 -12.56 -2.92 -9.09
CA ALA A 404 -11.59 -2.04 -9.74
C ALA A 404 -11.73 -1.96 -11.28
N PRO A 405 -11.97 -3.07 -12.01
CA PRO A 405 -12.33 -3.01 -13.44
C PRO A 405 -13.52 -2.10 -13.75
N GLU A 406 -14.61 -2.18 -12.97
CA GLU A 406 -15.77 -1.30 -13.17
C GLU A 406 -15.47 0.14 -12.77
N GLU A 407 -14.88 0.34 -11.59
CA GLU A 407 -14.55 1.66 -11.03
C GLU A 407 -13.68 2.47 -11.98
N THR A 408 -12.61 1.87 -12.52
CA THR A 408 -11.68 2.53 -13.43
C THR A 408 -12.32 2.88 -14.77
N ALA A 409 -13.13 1.98 -15.35
CA ALA A 409 -13.86 2.22 -16.59
C ALA A 409 -14.92 3.32 -16.42
N PHE A 410 -15.67 3.27 -15.32
CA PHE A 410 -16.67 4.26 -14.96
C PHE A 410 -16.06 5.65 -14.74
N SER A 411 -14.94 5.71 -14.02
CA SER A 411 -14.14 6.93 -13.81
C SER A 411 -13.65 7.54 -15.14
N SER A 412 -13.21 6.67 -16.06
CA SER A 412 -12.74 7.06 -17.39
C SER A 412 -13.87 7.68 -18.21
N VAL A 413 -15.04 7.04 -18.23
CA VAL A 413 -16.24 7.58 -18.90
C VAL A 413 -16.63 8.96 -18.37
N ILE A 414 -16.68 9.13 -17.04
CA ILE A 414 -17.03 10.41 -16.44
C ILE A 414 -16.07 11.52 -16.90
N SER A 415 -14.79 11.21 -16.92
CA SER A 415 -13.74 12.19 -17.19
C SER A 415 -13.53 12.49 -18.68
N GLN A 416 -13.64 11.49 -19.56
CA GLN A 416 -13.47 11.65 -21.00
C GLN A 416 -14.66 12.35 -21.66
N TYR A 417 -15.89 11.99 -21.25
CA TYR A 417 -17.11 12.61 -21.77
C TYR A 417 -17.49 13.90 -21.03
N ASN A 418 -16.68 14.29 -20.05
CA ASN A 418 -16.87 15.46 -19.21
C ASN A 418 -18.30 15.52 -18.64
N MET A 419 -18.69 14.47 -17.90
CA MET A 419 -20.00 14.42 -17.25
C MET A 419 -20.06 15.45 -16.12
N ASP A 420 -21.23 16.05 -15.93
CA ASP A 420 -21.45 17.06 -14.90
C ASP A 420 -22.11 16.47 -13.66
N ILE A 421 -22.96 15.47 -13.88
CA ILE A 421 -23.75 14.82 -12.86
C ILE A 421 -23.77 13.33 -13.15
N VAL A 422 -23.67 12.53 -12.10
CA VAL A 422 -24.01 11.12 -12.11
C VAL A 422 -25.29 10.94 -11.30
N HIS A 423 -26.31 10.37 -11.92
CA HIS A 423 -27.60 10.10 -11.30
C HIS A 423 -27.82 8.58 -11.20
N PHE A 424 -27.58 8.04 -10.02
CA PHE A 424 -27.79 6.63 -9.70
C PHE A 424 -29.28 6.31 -9.60
N GLN A 425 -29.72 5.31 -10.37
CA GLN A 425 -31.10 4.81 -10.34
C GLN A 425 -31.22 3.56 -9.46
N HIS A 426 -30.18 2.74 -9.44
CA HIS A 426 -29.96 1.65 -8.48
C HIS A 426 -28.48 1.26 -8.53
N LEU A 427 -28.04 0.46 -7.57
CA LEU A 427 -26.69 -0.12 -7.56
C LEU A 427 -26.68 -1.64 -7.74
N GLY A 428 -27.84 -2.25 -8.04
CA GLY A 428 -27.86 -3.63 -8.52
C GLY A 428 -26.94 -3.80 -9.73
N HIS A 429 -26.02 -4.78 -9.64
CA HIS A 429 -24.98 -5.17 -10.60
C HIS A 429 -23.75 -4.26 -10.62
N HIS A 430 -23.80 -3.15 -9.91
CA HIS A 430 -22.71 -2.18 -9.83
C HIS A 430 -22.02 -2.26 -8.47
N ALA A 431 -20.74 -1.90 -8.43
CA ALA A 431 -20.03 -1.74 -7.17
C ALA A 431 -20.65 -0.65 -6.29
N LEU A 432 -20.79 -0.90 -4.99
CA LEU A 432 -21.26 0.12 -4.03
C LEU A 432 -20.32 1.34 -3.97
N SER A 433 -19.07 1.21 -4.40
CA SER A 433 -18.07 2.28 -4.44
C SER A 433 -18.33 3.36 -5.50
N LEU A 434 -19.15 3.09 -6.53
CA LEU A 434 -19.30 3.99 -7.69
C LEU A 434 -19.72 5.43 -7.34
N PRO A 435 -20.60 5.70 -6.35
CA PRO A 435 -20.89 7.08 -5.96
C PRO A 435 -19.69 7.82 -5.37
N ILE A 436 -18.79 7.12 -4.68
CA ILE A 436 -17.52 7.68 -4.19
C ILE A 436 -16.61 8.00 -5.38
N ILE A 437 -16.48 7.07 -6.34
CA ILE A 437 -15.70 7.27 -7.57
C ILE A 437 -16.24 8.44 -8.40
N ALA A 438 -17.57 8.56 -8.53
CA ALA A 438 -18.22 9.69 -9.20
C ALA A 438 -17.86 11.01 -8.51
N LYS A 439 -18.01 11.10 -7.19
CA LYS A 439 -17.69 12.32 -6.44
C LYS A 439 -16.20 12.68 -6.50
N ALA A 440 -15.32 11.68 -6.49
CA ALA A 440 -13.88 11.83 -6.67
C ALA A 440 -13.49 12.30 -8.08
N ASN A 441 -14.38 12.14 -9.07
CA ASN A 441 -14.27 12.80 -10.37
C ASN A 441 -14.77 14.26 -10.34
N GLY A 442 -15.25 14.78 -9.21
CA GLY A 442 -15.68 16.17 -9.09
C GLY A 442 -17.04 16.49 -9.69
N VAL A 443 -17.87 15.48 -9.97
CA VAL A 443 -19.24 15.65 -10.49
C VAL A 443 -20.27 15.75 -9.38
N GLY A 444 -21.46 16.28 -9.68
CA GLY A 444 -22.61 16.19 -8.79
C GLY A 444 -23.14 14.76 -8.72
N VAL A 445 -23.51 14.28 -7.53
CA VAL A 445 -23.97 12.89 -7.33
C VAL A 445 -25.39 12.90 -6.77
N ILE A 446 -26.31 12.29 -7.51
CA ILE A 446 -27.71 12.15 -7.12
C ILE A 446 -28.08 10.68 -7.07
N PHE A 447 -28.89 10.29 -6.09
CA PHE A 447 -29.41 8.94 -5.96
C PHE A 447 -30.94 8.94 -5.93
N SER A 448 -31.59 8.19 -6.80
CA SER A 448 -33.03 7.89 -6.70
C SER A 448 -33.24 6.55 -6.01
N ALA A 449 -33.87 6.54 -4.84
CA ALA A 449 -34.13 5.32 -4.07
C ALA A 449 -35.37 4.58 -4.61
N HIS A 450 -35.23 3.92 -5.77
CA HIS A 450 -36.30 3.14 -6.40
C HIS A 450 -36.52 1.77 -5.73
N ASP A 451 -35.55 1.32 -4.93
CA ASP A 451 -35.57 0.07 -4.18
C ASP A 451 -34.90 0.25 -2.80
N PHE A 452 -34.98 -0.78 -1.94
CA PHE A 452 -34.33 -0.78 -0.64
C PHE A 452 -32.94 -1.44 -0.65
N TRP A 453 -32.25 -1.46 -1.80
CA TRP A 453 -30.90 -2.01 -1.89
C TRP A 453 -29.95 -1.33 -0.92
N LEU A 454 -30.03 0.00 -0.74
CA LEU A 454 -29.18 0.68 0.24
C LEU A 454 -29.40 0.15 1.67
N ILE A 455 -30.60 -0.31 2.00
CA ILE A 455 -30.95 -0.80 3.34
C ILE A 455 -30.57 -2.27 3.53
N SER A 456 -30.82 -3.13 2.53
CA SER A 456 -30.62 -4.58 2.64
C SER A 456 -30.17 -5.20 1.32
N ALA A 457 -29.37 -6.27 1.42
CA ALA A 457 -29.08 -7.15 0.29
C ALA A 457 -30.34 -7.86 -0.25
N ARG A 458 -31.45 -7.83 0.50
CA ARG A 458 -32.78 -8.14 -0.02
C ARG A 458 -33.51 -6.84 -0.26
N TYR A 459 -33.45 -6.34 -1.50
CA TYR A 459 -34.03 -5.05 -1.88
C TYR A 459 -35.54 -4.92 -1.64
N ASN A 460 -36.23 -6.02 -1.37
CA ASN A 460 -37.65 -6.07 -1.02
C ASN A 460 -37.91 -6.13 0.49
N LEU A 461 -36.88 -6.14 1.34
CA LEU A 461 -36.97 -6.20 2.79
C LEU A 461 -37.70 -7.43 3.35
N LEU A 462 -37.88 -8.48 2.54
CA LEU A 462 -38.47 -9.74 2.98
C LEU A 462 -37.41 -10.63 3.64
N ASN A 463 -37.74 -11.16 4.81
CA ASN A 463 -36.90 -12.13 5.51
C ASN A 463 -36.95 -13.53 4.83
N HIS A 464 -36.26 -14.52 5.40
CA HIS A 464 -36.17 -15.85 4.80
C HIS A 464 -37.49 -16.63 4.75
N GLU A 465 -38.48 -16.23 5.55
CA GLU A 465 -39.86 -16.73 5.51
C GLU A 465 -40.79 -15.90 4.60
N LEU A 466 -40.24 -15.00 3.78
CA LEU A 466 -40.96 -14.09 2.89
C LEU A 466 -41.92 -13.15 3.63
N ARG A 467 -41.53 -12.69 4.83
CA ARG A 467 -42.29 -11.73 5.63
C ARG A 467 -41.55 -10.41 5.76
N TYR A 468 -42.30 -9.31 5.80
CA TYR A 468 -41.79 -8.00 6.16
C TYR A 468 -42.01 -7.75 7.65
N VAL A 469 -40.93 -7.46 8.38
CA VAL A 469 -40.95 -7.07 9.80
C VAL A 469 -40.03 -5.87 9.96
N GLU A 470 -40.61 -4.67 10.05
CA GLU A 470 -39.86 -3.40 10.05
C GLU A 470 -38.78 -3.32 11.13
N GLY A 471 -39.08 -3.78 12.36
CA GLY A 471 -38.11 -3.81 13.45
C GLY A 471 -36.90 -4.74 13.21
N GLU A 472 -37.05 -5.77 12.37
CA GLU A 472 -35.91 -6.60 11.94
C GLU A 472 -35.06 -5.88 10.89
N VAL A 473 -35.67 -5.01 10.09
CA VAL A 473 -34.97 -4.24 9.04
C VAL A 473 -34.05 -3.19 9.65
N SER A 474 -34.50 -2.45 10.67
CA SER A 474 -33.63 -1.44 11.31
C SER A 474 -32.49 -2.05 12.13
N SER A 475 -32.66 -3.28 12.64
CA SER A 475 -31.66 -3.99 13.45
C SER A 475 -30.59 -4.71 12.62
N VAL A 476 -29.33 -4.26 12.74
CA VAL A 476 -28.16 -4.95 12.13
C VAL A 476 -28.05 -6.40 12.65
N LEU A 477 -28.31 -6.61 13.94
CA LEU A 477 -28.25 -7.94 14.55
C LEU A 477 -29.29 -8.89 13.96
N ALA A 478 -30.53 -8.43 13.78
CA ALA A 478 -31.60 -9.25 13.20
C ALA A 478 -31.28 -9.60 11.73
N ALA A 479 -30.77 -8.62 10.98
CA ALA A 479 -30.33 -8.83 9.61
C ALA A 479 -29.17 -9.82 9.50
N ASP A 480 -28.15 -9.73 10.35
CA ASP A 480 -27.04 -10.69 10.40
C ASP A 480 -27.51 -12.12 10.74
N ILE A 481 -28.48 -12.28 11.66
CA ILE A 481 -29.06 -13.58 11.99
C ILE A 481 -29.78 -14.17 10.76
N SER A 482 -30.60 -13.36 10.08
CA SER A 482 -31.30 -13.75 8.86
C SER A 482 -30.33 -14.16 7.75
N LEU A 483 -29.30 -13.36 7.48
CA LEU A 483 -28.28 -13.65 6.47
C LEU A 483 -27.45 -14.88 6.82
N LYS A 484 -27.14 -15.09 8.11
CA LYS A 484 -26.46 -16.31 8.56
C LYS A 484 -27.31 -17.55 8.34
N ALA A 485 -28.60 -17.50 8.66
CA ALA A 485 -29.51 -18.64 8.55
C ALA A 485 -29.80 -19.02 7.09
N SER A 486 -29.92 -18.02 6.21
CA SER A 486 -30.40 -18.24 4.84
C SER A 486 -29.32 -18.27 3.76
N GLU A 487 -28.21 -17.56 3.97
CA GLU A 487 -27.14 -17.38 2.98
C GLU A 487 -25.75 -17.72 3.54
N ASN A 488 -25.67 -18.18 4.80
CA ASN A 488 -24.44 -18.56 5.51
C ASN A 488 -23.37 -17.45 5.59
N VAL A 489 -23.78 -16.18 5.55
CA VAL A 489 -22.88 -15.03 5.76
C VAL A 489 -22.45 -14.99 7.23
N ALA A 490 -21.17 -14.74 7.49
CA ALA A 490 -20.67 -14.63 8.86
C ALA A 490 -21.26 -13.40 9.58
N HIS A 491 -21.40 -13.48 10.91
CA HIS A 491 -21.82 -12.31 11.70
C HIS A 491 -20.92 -11.09 11.41
N GLY A 492 -21.50 -9.90 11.36
CA GLY A 492 -20.80 -8.66 10.97
C GLY A 492 -20.79 -8.39 9.46
N GLY A 493 -21.35 -9.27 8.62
CA GLY A 493 -21.50 -9.02 7.19
C GLY A 493 -22.40 -7.83 6.89
N GLU A 494 -23.58 -7.76 7.53
CA GLU A 494 -24.49 -6.62 7.39
C GLU A 494 -23.88 -5.33 7.98
N GLN A 495 -23.21 -5.44 9.13
CA GLN A 495 -22.49 -4.31 9.73
C GLN A 495 -21.47 -3.72 8.75
N THR A 496 -20.69 -4.58 8.08
CA THR A 496 -19.69 -4.17 7.07
C THR A 496 -20.37 -3.47 5.90
N ARG A 497 -21.45 -4.05 5.39
CA ARG A 497 -22.23 -3.50 4.28
C ARG A 497 -22.82 -2.12 4.61
N ARG A 498 -23.52 -1.98 5.74
CA ARG A 498 -24.13 -0.72 6.17
C ARG A 498 -23.10 0.35 6.48
N ALA A 499 -21.97 -0.02 7.09
CA ALA A 499 -20.88 0.91 7.32
C ALA A 499 -20.31 1.46 6.00
N PHE A 500 -20.18 0.59 4.99
CA PHE A 500 -19.75 1.01 3.65
C PHE A 500 -20.79 1.90 2.96
N VAL A 501 -22.08 1.54 3.00
CA VAL A 501 -23.16 2.37 2.45
C VAL A 501 -23.20 3.74 3.14
N ALA A 502 -23.11 3.79 4.47
CA ALA A 502 -23.05 5.05 5.22
C ALA A 502 -21.85 5.91 4.76
N LYS A 503 -20.67 5.30 4.58
CA LYS A 503 -19.47 5.97 4.05
C LYS A 503 -19.71 6.49 2.62
N MET A 504 -20.33 5.69 1.76
CA MET A 504 -20.67 6.06 0.38
C MET A 504 -21.64 7.24 0.34
N LEU A 505 -22.66 7.27 1.21
CA LEU A 505 -23.67 8.35 1.25
C LEU A 505 -23.08 9.73 1.57
N HIS A 506 -21.88 9.82 2.16
CA HIS A 506 -21.16 11.09 2.27
C HIS A 506 -20.82 11.70 0.90
N SER A 507 -20.68 10.88 -0.14
CA SER A 507 -20.36 11.29 -1.51
C SER A 507 -21.61 11.62 -2.35
N VAL A 508 -22.81 11.35 -1.82
CA VAL A 508 -24.09 11.72 -2.44
C VAL A 508 -24.45 13.16 -2.04
N ASP A 509 -24.80 14.00 -3.01
CA ASP A 509 -25.24 15.38 -2.77
C ASP A 509 -26.74 15.45 -2.50
N ALA A 510 -27.52 14.66 -3.23
CA ALA A 510 -28.96 14.60 -3.08
C ALA A 510 -29.53 13.17 -3.24
N ILE A 511 -30.55 12.87 -2.46
CA ILE A 511 -31.30 11.62 -2.52
C ILE A 511 -32.79 11.89 -2.74
N LEU A 512 -33.41 11.13 -3.64
CA LEU A 512 -34.80 11.26 -4.04
C LEU A 512 -35.59 10.04 -3.60
N PHE A 513 -36.75 10.28 -2.97
CA PHE A 513 -37.65 9.27 -2.46
C PHE A 513 -39.03 9.34 -3.09
N GLY A 514 -39.67 8.18 -3.20
CA GLY A 514 -41.06 8.06 -3.65
C GLY A 514 -42.07 8.50 -2.59
N THR A 515 -41.86 8.10 -1.33
CA THR A 515 -42.77 8.43 -0.21
C THR A 515 -42.03 8.80 1.07
N GLU A 516 -42.75 9.37 2.04
CA GLU A 516 -42.21 9.71 3.36
C GLU A 516 -41.75 8.47 4.13
N HIS A 517 -42.45 7.33 4.06
CA HIS A 517 -42.00 6.10 4.72
C HIS A 517 -40.63 5.65 4.23
N SER A 518 -40.43 5.56 2.90
CA SER A 518 -39.14 5.15 2.33
C SER A 518 -38.00 6.07 2.77
N ARG A 519 -38.27 7.38 2.84
CA ARG A 519 -37.34 8.38 3.36
C ARG A 519 -37.05 8.14 4.84
N ASN A 520 -38.07 8.08 5.68
CA ASN A 520 -37.92 8.00 7.13
C ASN A 520 -37.19 6.72 7.56
N LEU A 521 -37.54 5.57 6.97
CA LEU A 521 -36.84 4.30 7.20
C LEU A 521 -35.36 4.39 6.80
N THR A 522 -35.06 5.00 5.65
CA THR A 522 -33.67 5.15 5.20
C THR A 522 -32.88 6.12 6.10
N HIS A 523 -33.50 7.20 6.58
CA HIS A 523 -32.89 8.16 7.50
C HIS A 523 -32.66 7.57 8.91
N GLU A 524 -33.56 6.72 9.39
CA GLU A 524 -33.39 5.98 10.66
C GLU A 524 -32.12 5.13 10.61
N ILE A 525 -31.88 4.44 9.50
CA ILE A 525 -30.72 3.57 9.31
C ILE A 525 -29.46 4.38 8.97
N TYR A 526 -29.60 5.47 8.22
CA TYR A 526 -28.50 6.33 7.76
C TYR A 526 -28.72 7.81 8.13
N PRO A 527 -28.47 8.21 9.40
CA PRO A 527 -28.65 9.61 9.84
C PRO A 527 -27.80 10.64 9.08
N ILE A 528 -26.75 10.22 8.37
CA ILE A 528 -25.95 11.11 7.51
C ILE A 528 -26.82 11.84 6.47
N LEU A 529 -27.96 11.26 6.07
CA LEU A 529 -28.88 11.87 5.11
C LEU A 529 -29.55 13.15 5.63
N ASP A 530 -29.57 13.39 6.96
CA ASP A 530 -30.07 14.65 7.53
C ASP A 530 -29.21 15.86 7.17
N GLN A 531 -27.97 15.63 6.72
CA GLN A 531 -27.03 16.66 6.27
C GLN A 531 -27.03 16.83 4.75
N LYS A 532 -27.94 16.14 4.04
CA LYS A 532 -28.00 16.08 2.57
C LYS A 532 -29.30 16.68 2.03
N ILE A 533 -29.33 16.96 0.72
CA ILE A 533 -30.58 17.32 0.05
C ILE A 533 -31.43 16.05 -0.07
N SER A 534 -32.44 15.90 0.78
CA SER A 534 -33.33 14.73 0.80
C SER A 534 -34.75 15.17 0.42
N LEU A 535 -35.22 14.74 -0.76
CA LEU A 535 -36.50 15.18 -1.35
C LEU A 535 -37.46 14.02 -1.55
N VAL A 536 -38.73 14.21 -1.18
CA VAL A 536 -39.83 13.29 -1.52
C VAL A 536 -40.57 13.89 -2.71
N LEU A 537 -40.35 13.34 -3.90
CA LEU A 537 -40.92 13.85 -5.16
C LEU A 537 -41.96 12.90 -5.77
N GLY A 538 -42.05 11.66 -5.26
CA GLY A 538 -42.83 10.59 -5.90
C GLY A 538 -42.18 10.07 -7.18
N ILE A 539 -42.94 9.31 -7.97
CA ILE A 539 -42.50 8.82 -9.27
C ILE A 539 -43.56 9.21 -10.32
N PRO A 540 -43.17 9.93 -11.40
CA PRO A 540 -44.12 10.35 -12.41
C PRO A 540 -44.70 9.15 -13.18
N SER A 541 -46.00 9.17 -13.43
CA SER A 541 -46.65 8.22 -14.33
C SER A 541 -46.28 8.51 -15.80
N PRO A 542 -46.30 7.49 -16.68
CA PRO A 542 -46.07 7.67 -18.12
C PRO A 542 -47.10 8.62 -18.75
N GLU A 543 -46.65 9.56 -19.58
CA GLU A 543 -47.57 10.42 -20.35
C GLU A 543 -48.19 9.63 -21.51
N SER A 544 -49.52 9.61 -21.57
CA SER A 544 -50.28 9.08 -22.71
C SER A 544 -50.47 10.18 -23.77
N THR A 545 -50.48 9.79 -25.06
CA THR A 545 -50.73 10.72 -26.19
C THR A 545 -52.12 11.38 -26.13
N VAL A 546 -53.06 10.74 -25.45
CA VAL A 546 -54.39 11.26 -25.12
C VAL A 546 -54.52 11.34 -23.59
N PRO A 547 -54.96 12.46 -22.99
CA PRO A 547 -55.15 12.55 -21.54
C PRO A 547 -56.04 11.43 -21.02
N VAL A 548 -55.58 10.69 -20.01
CA VAL A 548 -56.39 9.66 -19.35
C VAL A 548 -57.61 10.34 -18.74
N THR A 549 -58.79 10.05 -19.31
CA THR A 549 -60.06 10.52 -18.77
C THR A 549 -60.54 9.51 -17.75
N ALA A 550 -60.68 9.95 -16.50
CA ALA A 550 -61.18 9.11 -15.41
C ALA A 550 -62.55 8.52 -15.74
N LYS A 551 -62.79 7.27 -15.31
CA LYS A 551 -64.11 6.63 -15.40
C LYS A 551 -65.14 7.51 -14.69
N ARG A 552 -66.33 7.67 -15.27
CA ARG A 552 -67.45 8.34 -14.58
C ARG A 552 -68.11 7.33 -13.64
N TYR A 553 -68.66 7.82 -12.52
CA TYR A 553 -69.39 6.95 -11.60
C TYR A 553 -70.63 6.37 -12.27
N GLU A 554 -70.79 5.05 -12.16
CA GLU A 554 -71.97 4.30 -12.61
C GLU A 554 -72.45 3.37 -11.48
N PRO A 555 -73.77 3.34 -11.17
CA PRO A 555 -74.33 2.38 -10.22
C PRO A 555 -74.02 0.92 -10.59
N LEU A 556 -73.95 0.05 -9.58
CA LEU A 556 -73.62 -1.36 -9.82
C LEU A 556 -74.84 -2.15 -10.31
N GLY A 557 -76.03 -1.88 -9.79
CA GLY A 557 -77.23 -2.68 -10.12
C GLY A 557 -76.99 -4.18 -9.88
N ASP A 558 -77.40 -5.03 -10.83
CA ASP A 558 -77.29 -6.50 -10.74
C ASP A 558 -75.97 -7.07 -11.29
N ARG A 559 -75.08 -6.24 -11.86
CA ARG A 559 -73.80 -6.75 -12.40
C ARG A 559 -72.81 -7.07 -11.26
N PRO A 560 -71.93 -8.07 -11.44
CA PRO A 560 -70.83 -8.30 -10.51
C PRO A 560 -69.88 -7.10 -10.46
N LEU A 561 -69.23 -6.91 -9.31
CA LEU A 561 -68.21 -5.88 -9.11
C LEU A 561 -66.93 -6.28 -9.89
N GLY A 562 -66.44 -5.40 -10.75
CA GLY A 562 -65.22 -5.64 -11.50
C GLY A 562 -63.98 -5.32 -10.65
N VAL A 563 -63.06 -6.26 -10.52
CA VAL A 563 -61.86 -6.16 -9.69
C VAL A 563 -60.62 -6.27 -10.55
N ALA A 564 -59.86 -5.19 -10.70
CA ALA A 564 -58.59 -5.17 -11.44
C ALA A 564 -57.42 -5.58 -10.54
N ILE A 565 -56.57 -6.49 -11.02
CA ILE A 565 -55.25 -6.75 -10.48
C ILE A 565 -54.25 -6.12 -11.44
N VAL A 566 -53.55 -5.08 -11.00
CA VAL A 566 -52.70 -4.26 -11.88
C VAL A 566 -51.23 -4.48 -11.53
N GLY A 567 -50.44 -4.87 -12.52
CA GLY A 567 -49.00 -5.13 -12.41
C GLY A 567 -48.66 -6.61 -12.52
N ASN A 568 -47.38 -6.95 -12.29
CA ASN A 568 -46.93 -8.33 -12.41
C ASN A 568 -47.61 -9.25 -11.37
N PHE A 569 -48.20 -10.36 -11.83
CA PHE A 569 -48.84 -11.37 -11.00
C PHE A 569 -47.81 -12.40 -10.51
N LEU A 570 -47.23 -12.10 -9.36
CA LEU A 570 -46.19 -12.90 -8.72
C LEU A 570 -46.30 -12.84 -7.19
N ARG A 571 -45.61 -13.75 -6.49
CA ARG A 571 -45.77 -13.96 -5.05
C ARG A 571 -45.62 -12.67 -4.25
N THR A 572 -44.57 -11.89 -4.51
CA THR A 572 -44.28 -10.65 -3.77
C THR A 572 -45.32 -9.55 -3.99
N LYS A 573 -46.11 -9.61 -5.07
CA LYS A 573 -47.21 -8.69 -5.38
C LYS A 573 -48.57 -9.18 -4.86
N GLY A 574 -48.57 -10.25 -4.04
CA GLY A 574 -49.77 -10.75 -3.36
C GLY A 574 -50.55 -11.82 -4.12
N ALA A 575 -49.95 -12.46 -5.15
CA ALA A 575 -50.63 -13.47 -5.96
C ALA A 575 -51.30 -14.59 -5.14
N ASP A 576 -50.63 -15.10 -4.09
CA ASP A 576 -51.18 -16.12 -3.19
C ASP A 576 -52.44 -15.63 -2.47
N THR A 577 -52.45 -14.37 -2.04
CA THR A 577 -53.63 -13.75 -1.38
C THR A 577 -54.77 -13.60 -2.38
N ILE A 578 -54.46 -13.22 -3.62
CA ILE A 578 -55.46 -13.03 -4.67
C ILE A 578 -56.07 -14.38 -5.09
N LEU A 579 -55.27 -15.44 -5.23
CA LEU A 579 -55.79 -16.78 -5.54
C LEU A 579 -56.70 -17.31 -4.44
N ASN A 580 -56.27 -17.20 -3.18
CA ASN A 580 -57.11 -17.56 -2.04
C ASN A 580 -58.39 -16.73 -1.99
N LEU A 581 -58.32 -15.43 -2.33
CA LEU A 581 -59.49 -14.55 -2.44
C LEU A 581 -60.45 -15.03 -3.52
N ILE A 582 -59.95 -15.37 -4.72
CA ILE A 582 -60.76 -15.88 -5.83
C ILE A 582 -61.48 -17.17 -5.43
N ASP A 583 -60.81 -18.05 -4.68
CA ASP A 583 -61.38 -19.33 -4.27
C ASP A 583 -62.45 -19.20 -3.16
N ILE A 584 -62.37 -18.17 -2.29
CA ILE A 584 -63.38 -17.93 -1.24
C ILE A 584 -64.51 -16.96 -1.65
N ALA A 585 -64.32 -16.20 -2.73
CA ALA A 585 -65.30 -15.23 -3.21
C ALA A 585 -66.43 -15.91 -3.99
N HIS A 586 -67.67 -15.43 -3.84
CA HIS A 586 -68.79 -15.96 -4.62
C HIS A 586 -68.63 -15.60 -6.10
N PRO A 587 -68.66 -16.56 -7.04
CA PRO A 587 -68.32 -16.31 -8.45
C PRO A 587 -69.29 -15.35 -9.15
N ASP A 588 -70.54 -15.27 -8.70
CA ASP A 588 -71.55 -14.35 -9.26
C ASP A 588 -71.43 -12.91 -8.72
N HIS A 589 -70.64 -12.67 -7.67
CA HIS A 589 -70.50 -11.34 -7.07
C HIS A 589 -69.36 -10.52 -7.67
N PHE A 590 -68.33 -11.18 -8.21
CA PHE A 590 -67.07 -10.54 -8.59
C PHE A 590 -66.52 -11.08 -9.92
N VAL A 591 -65.99 -10.19 -10.75
CA VAL A 591 -65.18 -10.55 -11.93
C VAL A 591 -63.77 -10.01 -11.74
N PHE A 592 -62.78 -10.90 -11.75
CA PHE A 592 -61.37 -10.56 -11.56
C PHE A 592 -60.67 -10.40 -12.91
N HIS A 593 -59.99 -9.26 -13.08
CA HIS A 593 -59.29 -8.89 -14.30
C HIS A 593 -57.78 -8.75 -14.00
N ILE A 594 -56.95 -9.65 -14.51
CA ILE A 594 -55.50 -9.65 -14.30
C ILE A 594 -54.80 -8.93 -15.45
N PHE A 595 -54.21 -7.78 -15.15
CA PHE A 595 -53.48 -6.92 -16.08
C PHE A 595 -51.98 -6.91 -15.74
N GLY A 596 -51.19 -7.63 -16.52
CA GLY A 596 -49.74 -7.70 -16.35
C GLY A 596 -49.15 -9.06 -16.70
N TYR A 597 -47.83 -9.19 -16.49
CA TYR A 597 -47.12 -10.45 -16.64
C TYR A 597 -47.54 -11.44 -15.56
N VAL A 598 -47.90 -12.66 -15.93
CA VAL A 598 -48.16 -13.76 -14.99
C VAL A 598 -46.91 -14.62 -14.88
N HIS A 599 -46.39 -14.81 -13.66
CA HIS A 599 -45.23 -15.67 -13.45
C HIS A 599 -45.59 -17.14 -13.77
N PRO A 600 -44.70 -17.94 -14.39
CA PRO A 600 -45.01 -19.30 -14.85
C PRO A 600 -45.61 -20.22 -13.77
N GLU A 601 -45.15 -20.07 -12.52
CA GLU A 601 -45.68 -20.82 -11.36
C GLU A 601 -47.19 -20.61 -11.15
N TYR A 602 -47.70 -19.40 -11.43
CA TYR A 602 -49.11 -19.06 -11.30
C TYR A 602 -49.90 -19.27 -12.58
N GLU A 603 -49.25 -19.20 -13.74
CA GLU A 603 -49.87 -19.50 -15.02
C GLU A 603 -50.42 -20.93 -15.05
N ALA A 604 -49.65 -21.90 -14.54
CA ALA A 604 -50.11 -23.28 -14.38
C ALA A 604 -51.36 -23.39 -13.48
N VAL A 605 -51.40 -22.65 -12.37
CA VAL A 605 -52.52 -22.67 -11.40
C VAL A 605 -53.77 -21.98 -11.94
N LEU A 606 -53.61 -20.91 -12.71
CA LEU A 606 -54.71 -20.20 -13.36
C LEU A 606 -55.31 -21.04 -14.50
N ASN A 607 -54.47 -21.77 -15.25
CA ASN A 607 -54.91 -22.62 -16.35
C ASN A 607 -55.48 -23.98 -15.91
N ALA A 608 -55.05 -24.51 -14.76
CA ALA A 608 -55.49 -25.81 -14.26
C ALA A 608 -57.00 -25.87 -13.91
N ASN A 609 -57.58 -24.74 -13.50
CA ASN A 609 -58.99 -24.63 -13.12
C ASN A 609 -59.69 -23.59 -14.02
N SER A 610 -60.69 -24.01 -14.80
CA SER A 610 -61.51 -23.09 -15.58
C SER A 610 -62.39 -22.23 -14.66
N ARG A 611 -62.01 -20.96 -14.47
CA ARG A 611 -62.73 -19.99 -13.65
C ARG A 611 -63.39 -18.92 -14.56
N PRO A 612 -64.69 -19.01 -14.86
CA PRO A 612 -65.34 -18.09 -15.81
C PRO A 612 -65.37 -16.62 -15.34
N ASN A 613 -65.18 -16.38 -14.05
CA ASN A 613 -65.12 -15.07 -13.42
C ASN A 613 -63.69 -14.50 -13.32
N VAL A 614 -62.68 -15.13 -13.92
CA VAL A 614 -61.29 -14.64 -13.96
C VAL A 614 -60.85 -14.42 -15.42
N LYS A 615 -60.38 -13.23 -15.74
CA LYS A 615 -59.94 -12.81 -17.08
C LYS A 615 -58.50 -12.34 -17.05
N VAL A 616 -57.64 -12.92 -17.88
CA VAL A 616 -56.21 -12.57 -17.98
C VAL A 616 -56.00 -11.78 -19.29
N TYR A 617 -55.45 -10.57 -19.17
CA TYR A 617 -55.26 -9.65 -20.30
C TYR A 617 -53.79 -9.58 -20.78
N GLY A 618 -52.86 -10.13 -20.01
CA GLY A 618 -51.42 -10.03 -20.30
C GLY A 618 -50.85 -8.65 -20.02
N ARG A 619 -49.63 -8.38 -20.53
CA ARG A 619 -48.95 -7.07 -20.38
C ARG A 619 -49.65 -6.01 -21.22
N TYR A 620 -49.90 -4.84 -20.63
CA TYR A 620 -50.32 -3.65 -21.34
C TYR A 620 -49.14 -2.70 -21.54
N GLU A 621 -49.21 -1.84 -22.56
CA GLU A 621 -48.19 -0.81 -22.81
C GLU A 621 -48.30 0.32 -21.78
N ALA A 622 -47.17 0.81 -21.28
CA ALA A 622 -47.12 1.92 -20.34
C ALA A 622 -47.85 3.15 -20.92
N GLY A 623 -48.79 3.71 -20.16
CA GLY A 623 -49.66 4.82 -20.61
C GLY A 623 -50.92 4.39 -21.38
N ASN A 624 -51.06 3.12 -21.78
CA ASN A 624 -52.30 2.58 -22.36
C ASN A 624 -53.13 1.85 -21.29
N THR A 625 -53.63 2.62 -20.33
CA THR A 625 -54.34 2.10 -19.15
C THR A 625 -55.86 2.04 -19.31
N GLU A 626 -56.40 2.37 -20.48
CA GLU A 626 -57.85 2.45 -20.69
C GLU A 626 -58.56 1.11 -20.43
N ALA A 627 -57.88 0.00 -20.69
CA ALA A 627 -58.38 -1.35 -20.40
C ALA A 627 -58.72 -1.56 -18.91
N LEU A 628 -58.10 -0.79 -18.00
CA LEU A 628 -58.37 -0.87 -16.56
C LEU A 628 -59.80 -0.42 -16.21
N LYS A 629 -60.42 0.45 -17.01
CA LYS A 629 -61.76 1.01 -16.75
C LYS A 629 -62.89 -0.02 -16.76
N VAL A 630 -62.62 -1.25 -17.25
CA VAL A 630 -63.55 -2.38 -17.15
C VAL A 630 -63.86 -2.75 -15.69
N ALA A 631 -62.93 -2.48 -14.78
CA ALA A 631 -63.11 -2.71 -13.35
C ALA A 631 -63.72 -1.49 -12.64
N ASP A 632 -64.14 -1.67 -11.39
CA ASP A 632 -64.59 -0.62 -10.48
C ASP A 632 -63.60 -0.40 -9.33
N THR A 633 -62.87 -1.45 -8.96
CA THR A 633 -61.88 -1.45 -7.88
C THR A 633 -60.58 -2.10 -8.35
N ALA A 634 -59.45 -1.73 -7.73
CA ALA A 634 -58.14 -2.29 -8.02
C ALA A 634 -57.53 -2.93 -6.77
N LEU A 635 -56.77 -4.01 -6.94
CA LEU A 635 -56.03 -4.69 -5.88
C LEU A 635 -54.53 -4.46 -6.06
N ASN A 636 -53.90 -3.87 -5.04
CA ASN A 636 -52.44 -3.78 -4.94
C ASN A 636 -52.01 -4.37 -3.59
N LEU A 637 -51.84 -5.68 -3.55
CA LEU A 637 -51.71 -6.46 -2.30
C LEU A 637 -50.27 -6.93 -2.05
N SER A 638 -49.28 -6.10 -2.34
CA SER A 638 -47.87 -6.44 -2.16
C SER A 638 -47.57 -6.86 -0.71
N ILE A 639 -46.79 -7.92 -0.54
CA ILE A 639 -46.41 -8.43 0.79
C ILE A 639 -45.15 -7.74 1.35
N TRP A 640 -44.58 -6.83 0.58
CA TRP A 640 -43.38 -6.08 0.90
C TRP A 640 -43.69 -4.58 0.79
N PRO A 641 -42.95 -3.71 1.49
CA PRO A 641 -43.12 -2.26 1.38
C PRO A 641 -42.73 -1.82 -0.03
N GLU A 642 -43.69 -1.44 -0.87
CA GLU A 642 -43.35 -0.83 -2.16
C GLU A 642 -42.72 0.56 -1.93
N THR A 643 -41.83 1.00 -2.83
CA THR A 643 -41.20 2.33 -2.75
C THR A 643 -42.08 3.46 -3.28
N TYR A 644 -42.97 3.16 -4.23
CA TYR A 644 -43.99 4.10 -4.70
C TYR A 644 -45.24 3.40 -5.25
N CYS A 645 -45.08 2.35 -6.06
CA CYS A 645 -46.15 1.64 -6.79
C CYS A 645 -46.87 2.51 -7.85
N ILE A 646 -46.36 2.52 -9.09
CA ILE A 646 -46.94 3.32 -10.20
C ILE A 646 -48.36 2.83 -10.56
N SER A 647 -48.63 1.52 -10.42
CA SER A 647 -49.95 0.93 -10.70
C SER A 647 -51.06 1.46 -9.80
N LEU A 648 -50.73 1.95 -8.61
CA LEU A 648 -51.69 2.65 -7.75
C LEU A 648 -52.07 4.00 -8.36
N SER A 649 -51.10 4.74 -8.90
CA SER A 649 -51.36 5.99 -9.63
C SER A 649 -52.23 5.74 -10.86
N GLU A 650 -51.95 4.68 -11.62
CA GLU A 650 -52.74 4.30 -12.80
C GLU A 650 -54.18 3.91 -12.44
N ALA A 651 -54.37 3.21 -11.31
CA ALA A 651 -55.71 2.88 -10.81
C ALA A 651 -56.53 4.15 -10.51
N TRP A 652 -55.95 5.11 -9.78
CA TRP A 652 -56.60 6.40 -9.50
C TRP A 652 -56.86 7.22 -10.76
N GLN A 653 -55.90 7.29 -11.69
CA GLN A 653 -56.06 8.01 -12.97
C GLN A 653 -57.23 7.48 -13.79
N ASN A 654 -57.54 6.18 -13.68
CA ASN A 654 -58.67 5.55 -14.36
C ASN A 654 -59.96 5.54 -13.52
N GLY A 655 -59.96 6.12 -12.31
CA GLY A 655 -61.13 6.22 -11.44
C GLY A 655 -61.49 4.91 -10.71
N LEU A 656 -60.52 3.99 -10.53
CA LEU A 656 -60.71 2.77 -9.76
C LEU A 656 -60.48 3.02 -8.27
N ILE A 657 -61.30 2.38 -7.42
CA ILE A 657 -61.11 2.43 -5.96
C ILE A 657 -60.07 1.38 -5.55
N PRO A 658 -58.88 1.75 -5.06
CA PRO A 658 -57.87 0.77 -4.70
C PRO A 658 -58.12 0.14 -3.33
N ILE A 659 -57.86 -1.16 -3.21
CA ILE A 659 -57.67 -1.88 -1.95
C ILE A 659 -56.20 -2.30 -1.90
N VAL A 660 -55.51 -1.84 -0.87
CA VAL A 660 -54.06 -1.99 -0.76
C VAL A 660 -53.66 -2.64 0.56
N THR A 661 -52.50 -3.28 0.57
CA THR A 661 -51.87 -3.69 1.82
C THR A 661 -51.34 -2.47 2.58
N ASP A 662 -51.53 -2.42 3.90
CA ASP A 662 -51.05 -1.34 4.77
C ASP A 662 -49.55 -1.49 5.05
N VAL A 663 -48.75 -1.26 4.02
CA VAL A 663 -47.29 -1.43 4.05
C VAL A 663 -46.61 -0.47 3.08
N GLY A 664 -45.52 0.17 3.53
CA GLY A 664 -44.71 1.07 2.70
C GLY A 664 -45.53 2.12 1.95
N ALA A 665 -45.19 2.36 0.68
CA ALA A 665 -45.86 3.37 -0.14
C ALA A 665 -47.36 3.12 -0.34
N LEU A 666 -47.81 1.87 -0.27
CA LEU A 666 -49.23 1.54 -0.40
C LEU A 666 -50.01 2.07 0.81
N GLY A 667 -49.50 1.82 2.02
CA GLY A 667 -50.05 2.33 3.26
C GLY A 667 -49.98 3.87 3.35
N ASP A 668 -48.85 4.47 2.97
CA ASP A 668 -48.67 5.93 3.03
C ASP A 668 -49.64 6.71 2.15
N ARG A 669 -49.87 6.22 0.93
CA ARG A 669 -50.53 7.00 -0.13
C ARG A 669 -52.06 6.88 -0.07
N VAL A 670 -52.57 5.79 0.50
CA VAL A 670 -54.02 5.56 0.65
C VAL A 670 -54.47 6.01 2.04
N GLU A 671 -55.57 6.76 2.10
CA GLU A 671 -56.27 7.08 3.34
C GLU A 671 -57.51 6.18 3.45
N ASP A 672 -57.55 5.34 4.50
CA ASP A 672 -58.54 4.26 4.65
C ASP A 672 -59.98 4.79 4.68
N GLY A 673 -60.82 4.29 3.77
CA GLY A 673 -62.22 4.69 3.63
C GLY A 673 -62.46 6.06 2.99
N VAL A 674 -61.40 6.79 2.62
CA VAL A 674 -61.46 8.12 2.00
C VAL A 674 -61.18 8.04 0.51
N ASN A 675 -60.01 7.56 0.10
CA ASN A 675 -59.58 7.46 -1.31
C ASN A 675 -59.22 6.02 -1.75
N GLY A 676 -59.48 5.05 -0.86
CA GLY A 676 -59.24 3.62 -1.03
C GLY A 676 -59.48 2.87 0.28
N PHE A 677 -59.09 1.60 0.34
CA PHE A 677 -59.10 0.80 1.57
C PHE A 677 -57.75 0.18 1.86
N LYS A 678 -57.43 0.05 3.14
CA LYS A 678 -56.26 -0.64 3.65
C LYS A 678 -56.64 -2.00 4.23
N VAL A 679 -55.79 -2.99 4.01
CA VAL A 679 -55.89 -4.32 4.61
C VAL A 679 -54.52 -4.81 5.10
N PRO A 680 -54.46 -5.70 6.11
CA PRO A 680 -53.20 -6.31 6.48
C PRO A 680 -52.69 -7.28 5.41
N ILE A 681 -51.37 -7.49 5.38
CA ILE A 681 -50.71 -8.45 4.48
C ILE A 681 -51.26 -9.86 4.69
N SER A 682 -51.47 -10.58 3.59
CA SER A 682 -51.88 -12.00 3.59
C SER A 682 -53.21 -12.29 4.31
N ARG A 683 -54.17 -11.36 4.26
CA ARG A 683 -55.52 -11.50 4.83
C ARG A 683 -56.63 -11.47 3.76
N PRO A 684 -56.81 -12.54 2.95
CA PRO A 684 -57.80 -12.56 1.87
C PRO A 684 -59.24 -12.36 2.35
N SER A 685 -59.58 -12.82 3.57
CA SER A 685 -60.91 -12.60 4.15
C SER A 685 -61.24 -11.12 4.38
N MET A 686 -60.26 -10.31 4.77
CA MET A 686 -60.45 -8.86 4.94
C MET A 686 -60.53 -8.15 3.59
N VAL A 687 -59.81 -8.62 2.57
CA VAL A 687 -59.99 -8.12 1.20
C VAL A 687 -61.42 -8.39 0.72
N LEU A 688 -61.92 -9.61 0.92
CA LEU A 688 -63.29 -9.97 0.58
C LEU A 688 -64.31 -9.09 1.32
N GLU A 689 -64.10 -8.82 2.60
CA GLU A 689 -64.95 -7.92 3.39
C GLU A 689 -65.01 -6.51 2.77
N ARG A 690 -63.86 -5.94 2.38
CA ARG A 690 -63.82 -4.62 1.69
C ARG A 690 -64.49 -4.65 0.33
N LEU A 691 -64.31 -5.73 -0.43
CA LEU A 691 -65.00 -5.93 -1.71
C LEU A 691 -66.52 -6.04 -1.55
N GLU A 692 -67.00 -6.76 -0.54
CA GLU A 692 -68.44 -6.85 -0.23
C GLU A 692 -69.01 -5.53 0.27
N PHE A 693 -68.26 -4.73 1.04
CA PHE A 693 -68.68 -3.36 1.38
C PHE A 693 -68.79 -2.47 0.14
N LEU A 694 -67.81 -2.53 -0.75
CA LEU A 694 -67.88 -1.81 -2.02
C LEU A 694 -69.07 -2.31 -2.85
N ARG A 695 -69.33 -3.61 -2.91
CA ARG A 695 -70.46 -4.17 -3.67
C ARG A 695 -71.82 -3.74 -3.11
N SER A 696 -71.99 -3.78 -1.79
CA SER A 696 -73.26 -3.56 -1.10
C SER A 696 -73.63 -2.09 -0.85
N SER A 697 -72.68 -1.15 -0.93
CA SER A 697 -72.94 0.26 -0.61
C SER A 697 -72.60 1.22 -1.75
N GLU A 698 -73.63 1.64 -2.49
CA GLU A 698 -73.48 2.65 -3.56
C GLU A 698 -73.00 4.02 -3.06
N PRO A 699 -73.52 4.57 -1.94
CA PRO A 699 -73.07 5.85 -1.41
C PRO A 699 -71.59 5.82 -1.03
N LEU A 700 -71.11 4.69 -0.50
CA LEU A 700 -69.71 4.51 -0.14
C LEU A 700 -68.81 4.53 -1.37
N ARG A 701 -69.12 3.74 -2.41
CA ARG A 701 -68.35 3.75 -3.67
C ARG A 701 -68.27 5.15 -4.25
N ARG A 702 -69.41 5.86 -4.33
CA ARG A 702 -69.48 7.20 -4.89
C ARG A 702 -68.60 8.18 -4.12
N ARG A 703 -68.72 8.18 -2.79
CA ARG A 703 -67.93 9.05 -1.91
C ARG A 703 -66.43 8.82 -2.08
N ILE A 704 -65.98 7.57 -2.11
CA ILE A 704 -64.55 7.27 -2.26
C ILE A 704 -64.06 7.69 -3.65
N MET A 705 -64.85 7.43 -4.69
CA MET A 705 -64.50 7.81 -6.06
C MET A 705 -64.43 9.33 -6.27
N GLU A 706 -65.30 10.11 -5.60
CA GLU A 706 -65.28 11.59 -5.63
C GLU A 706 -64.03 12.19 -4.96
N ASN A 707 -63.38 11.47 -4.04
CA ASN A 707 -62.13 11.90 -3.40
C ASN A 707 -60.87 11.57 -4.21
N ILE A 708 -61.00 10.83 -5.33
CA ILE A 708 -59.87 10.55 -6.23
C ILE A 708 -59.59 11.81 -7.05
N SER A 709 -58.43 12.44 -6.82
CA SER A 709 -58.04 13.70 -7.47
C SER A 709 -56.59 13.67 -7.97
N PRO A 710 -56.20 14.56 -8.89
CA PRO A 710 -54.83 14.65 -9.39
C PRO A 710 -53.74 14.85 -8.33
N ALA A 711 -54.08 15.32 -7.13
CA ALA A 711 -53.13 15.46 -6.02
C ALA A 711 -52.60 14.10 -5.50
N LEU A 712 -53.23 12.97 -5.84
CA LEU A 712 -52.85 11.63 -5.36
C LEU A 712 -51.69 10.99 -6.14
N TRP A 713 -51.25 11.60 -7.25
CA TRP A 713 -50.14 11.10 -8.07
C TRP A 713 -49.20 12.21 -8.53
N THR A 714 -47.96 11.83 -8.83
CA THR A 714 -46.94 12.77 -9.30
C THR A 714 -47.12 13.11 -10.78
N HIS A 715 -47.17 14.41 -11.09
CA HIS A 715 -47.19 14.91 -12.46
C HIS A 715 -45.78 14.99 -13.07
N ALA A 716 -45.62 14.52 -14.30
CA ALA A 716 -44.32 14.39 -14.96
C ALA A 716 -43.59 15.74 -15.16
N ARG A 717 -44.31 16.78 -15.60
CA ARG A 717 -43.73 18.12 -15.82
C ARG A 717 -43.22 18.78 -14.54
N SER A 718 -44.01 18.79 -13.46
CA SER A 718 -43.59 19.37 -12.18
C SER A 718 -42.40 18.61 -11.56
N TYR A 719 -42.36 17.29 -11.75
CA TYR A 719 -41.23 16.47 -11.36
C TYR A 719 -39.97 16.85 -12.15
N ALA A 720 -40.07 16.94 -13.47
CA ALA A 720 -38.96 17.29 -14.35
C ALA A 720 -38.38 18.69 -14.03
N ASP A 721 -39.25 19.68 -13.78
CA ASP A 721 -38.83 21.03 -13.40
C ASP A 721 -38.06 21.03 -12.06
N SER A 722 -38.55 20.26 -11.08
CA SER A 722 -37.91 20.09 -9.77
C SER A 722 -36.56 19.39 -9.89
N LEU A 723 -36.47 18.35 -10.72
CA LEU A 723 -35.23 17.62 -10.98
C LEU A 723 -34.20 18.48 -11.72
N LEU A 724 -34.64 19.28 -12.70
CA LEU A 724 -33.75 20.19 -13.43
C LEU A 724 -33.18 21.28 -12.51
N LYS A 725 -34.00 21.80 -11.58
CA LYS A 725 -33.51 22.71 -10.53
C LYS A 725 -32.46 22.01 -9.67
N LEU A 726 -32.72 20.80 -9.21
CA LEU A 726 -31.76 20.03 -8.42
C LEU A 726 -30.45 19.78 -9.16
N TYR A 727 -30.51 19.43 -10.45
CA TYR A 727 -29.31 19.29 -11.29
C TYR A 727 -28.47 20.57 -11.30
N ARG A 728 -29.11 21.73 -11.41
CA ARG A 728 -28.41 23.04 -11.38
C ARG A 728 -27.83 23.36 -9.99
N ASP A 729 -28.43 22.85 -8.92
CA ASP A 729 -27.96 23.08 -7.56
C ASP A 729 -26.69 22.27 -7.23
N VAL A 730 -26.60 21.02 -7.71
CA VAL A 730 -25.49 20.09 -7.41
C VAL A 730 -24.35 20.08 -8.43
N MET A 731 -24.54 20.65 -9.63
CA MET A 731 -23.51 20.63 -10.67
C MET A 731 -22.22 21.39 -10.26
N PRO A 732 -21.06 21.06 -10.87
CA PRO A 732 -19.82 21.80 -10.69
C PRO A 732 -19.97 23.31 -10.94
N ARG A 733 -19.37 24.12 -10.06
CA ARG A 733 -19.32 25.59 -10.16
C ARG A 733 -18.16 26.10 -11.01
N ARG A 734 -17.15 25.26 -11.23
CA ARG A 734 -16.05 25.46 -12.18
C ARG A 734 -16.07 24.41 -13.28
N GLU A 735 -15.54 24.79 -14.44
CA GLU A 735 -15.29 23.85 -15.52
C GLU A 735 -14.14 22.90 -15.14
N LEU A 736 -14.35 21.61 -15.36
CA LEU A 736 -13.32 20.58 -15.26
C LEU A 736 -12.86 20.18 -16.66
N GLY A 737 -11.60 19.77 -16.76
CA GLY A 737 -10.96 19.31 -17.99
C GLY A 737 -11.33 17.88 -18.36
N ILE A 738 -11.13 17.57 -19.65
CA ILE A 738 -11.21 16.21 -20.18
C ILE A 738 -9.92 15.48 -19.81
N ALA A 739 -10.06 14.26 -19.28
CA ALA A 739 -8.94 13.40 -18.93
C ALA A 739 -9.36 11.93 -19.04
N ASP A 740 -8.38 11.01 -19.04
CA ASP A 740 -8.62 9.57 -18.88
C ASP A 740 -8.36 9.15 -17.43
N LEU A 741 -9.20 9.67 -16.52
CA LEU A 741 -9.06 9.41 -15.09
C LEU A 741 -9.58 8.01 -14.76
N ARG A 742 -8.74 7.19 -14.13
CA ARG A 742 -9.03 5.78 -13.83
C ARG A 742 -8.93 5.49 -12.34
N LEU A 743 -9.78 6.16 -11.56
CA LEU A 743 -9.85 5.94 -10.11
C LEU A 743 -10.48 4.60 -9.78
N ASP A 744 -9.86 3.90 -8.83
CA ASP A 744 -10.41 2.73 -8.13
C ASP A 744 -10.50 3.02 -6.62
N ALA A 745 -11.11 2.09 -5.87
CA ALA A 745 -11.28 2.18 -4.42
C ALA A 745 -9.96 2.41 -3.67
N GLY A 746 -8.88 1.72 -4.08
CA GLY A 746 -7.55 1.89 -3.47
C GLY A 746 -6.98 3.28 -3.70
N GLN A 747 -7.18 3.84 -4.89
CA GLN A 747 -6.74 5.19 -5.23
C GLN A 747 -7.51 6.28 -4.49
N VAL A 748 -8.72 6.01 -3.99
CA VAL A 748 -9.50 6.94 -3.15
C VAL A 748 -9.43 6.59 -1.67
N HIS A 749 -8.36 5.95 -1.21
CA HIS A 749 -8.09 5.63 0.20
C HIS A 749 -9.13 4.72 0.87
N LEU A 750 -9.82 3.89 0.09
CA LEU A 750 -10.59 2.77 0.61
C LEU A 750 -9.71 1.51 0.58
N LEU A 751 -9.84 0.66 1.60
CA LEU A 751 -9.30 -0.68 1.50
C LEU A 751 -10.19 -1.45 0.50
N PRO A 752 -9.67 -1.85 -0.68
CA PRO A 752 -10.50 -2.48 -1.70
C PRO A 752 -11.00 -3.81 -1.17
N HIS A 753 -12.31 -3.89 -0.94
CA HIS A 753 -12.96 -5.10 -0.47
C HIS A 753 -13.98 -5.53 -1.52
N PRO A 754 -13.78 -6.68 -2.21
CA PRO A 754 -14.59 -7.01 -3.37
C PRO A 754 -16.05 -7.32 -3.00
N THR A 755 -16.28 -7.95 -1.84
CA THR A 755 -17.62 -8.38 -1.43
C THR A 755 -17.91 -8.09 0.03
N TRP A 756 -19.09 -7.60 0.37
CA TRP A 756 -19.46 -7.39 1.78
C TRP A 756 -19.73 -8.69 2.56
N ARG A 757 -19.82 -9.84 1.88
CA ARG A 757 -20.12 -11.15 2.50
C ARG A 757 -18.96 -11.73 3.31
N HIS A 758 -17.74 -11.27 3.08
CA HIS A 758 -16.56 -11.71 3.81
C HIS A 758 -16.05 -10.55 4.66
N GLN A 759 -15.64 -10.84 5.90
CA GLN A 759 -14.95 -9.83 6.68
C GLN A 759 -13.56 -9.61 6.08
N ALA A 760 -13.13 -8.34 5.97
CA ALA A 760 -11.76 -8.03 5.60
C ALA A 760 -10.82 -8.76 6.57
N PRO A 761 -9.78 -9.48 6.10
CA PRO A 761 -8.82 -10.06 7.02
C PRO A 761 -8.21 -8.91 7.84
N PRO A 762 -8.15 -9.02 9.18
CA PRO A 762 -7.52 -8.01 10.00
C PRO A 762 -6.02 -8.03 9.71
N ARG A 763 -5.55 -7.25 8.74
CA ARG A 763 -4.13 -6.92 8.61
C ARG A 763 -3.90 -5.60 9.32
N HIS A 764 -3.27 -5.72 10.48
CA HIS A 764 -3.00 -4.62 11.40
C HIS A 764 -1.57 -4.10 11.13
N ILE A 765 -1.25 -2.90 11.62
CA ILE A 765 0.06 -2.20 11.47
C ILE A 765 1.29 -2.97 12.06
N PHE A 766 1.09 -4.21 12.50
CA PHE A 766 2.08 -5.09 13.12
C PHE A 766 2.25 -6.43 12.40
N ASP A 767 1.76 -6.56 11.15
CA ASP A 767 2.03 -7.76 10.35
C ASP A 767 3.55 -8.09 10.38
N PRO A 768 3.91 -9.37 10.62
CA PRO A 768 5.22 -9.83 11.11
C PRO A 768 6.39 -9.53 10.15
N PRO A 769 7.66 -9.58 10.65
CA PRO A 769 8.80 -9.15 9.86
C PRO A 769 8.94 -10.04 8.65
N THR A 770 9.22 -9.45 7.48
CA THR A 770 9.86 -10.16 6.38
C THR A 770 11.18 -10.71 6.92
N THR A 771 11.19 -11.98 7.34
CA THR A 771 12.44 -12.74 7.43
C THR A 771 13.13 -12.60 6.09
N ARG A 772 14.40 -12.20 6.10
CA ARG A 772 15.17 -12.08 4.87
C ARG A 772 15.58 -13.48 4.45
N ASP A 773 15.11 -13.92 3.30
CA ASP A 773 15.51 -15.20 2.68
C ASP A 773 16.94 -15.14 2.08
N VAL A 774 17.63 -14.00 2.25
CA VAL A 774 18.96 -13.70 1.66
C VAL A 774 19.85 -12.92 2.63
N SER A 775 21.16 -13.19 2.57
CA SER A 775 22.20 -12.41 3.25
C SER A 775 23.31 -12.02 2.27
N ILE A 776 24.04 -10.95 2.59
CA ILE A 776 25.21 -10.49 1.80
C ILE A 776 26.55 -10.88 2.40
N GLU A 777 26.52 -11.52 3.56
CA GLU A 777 27.65 -12.13 4.26
C GLU A 777 27.24 -13.58 4.58
N LEU A 778 28.22 -14.45 4.80
CA LEU A 778 27.97 -15.84 5.14
C LEU A 778 27.23 -15.89 6.49
N PRO A 779 25.97 -16.38 6.54
CA PRO A 779 25.10 -16.19 7.71
C PRO A 779 25.45 -17.12 8.88
N VAL A 780 26.45 -17.98 8.71
CA VAL A 780 26.93 -18.91 9.73
C VAL A 780 28.44 -18.78 9.86
N PRO A 781 28.98 -18.77 11.10
CA PRO A 781 30.41 -18.77 11.28
C PRO A 781 31.00 -20.09 10.77
N VAL A 782 32.03 -19.98 9.94
CA VAL A 782 32.81 -21.12 9.44
C VAL A 782 34.20 -21.02 10.05
N ALA A 783 34.50 -21.91 10.98
CA ALA A 783 35.78 -21.96 11.67
C ALA A 783 36.86 -22.68 10.83
N ASP A 784 36.47 -23.41 9.80
CA ASP A 784 37.39 -24.17 8.96
C ASP A 784 36.77 -24.51 7.60
N TRP A 785 37.57 -24.50 6.55
CA TRP A 785 37.16 -24.95 5.22
C TRP A 785 37.93 -26.22 4.86
N PHE A 786 37.23 -27.36 4.83
CA PHE A 786 37.86 -28.67 4.68
C PHE A 786 37.77 -29.25 3.27
N SER A 787 36.98 -28.64 2.38
CA SER A 787 36.80 -29.09 1.00
C SER A 787 36.52 -27.91 0.06
N ILE A 788 37.32 -27.83 -1.02
CA ILE A 788 37.17 -26.89 -2.12
C ILE A 788 37.05 -27.72 -3.40
N GLN A 789 35.91 -27.66 -4.08
CA GLN A 789 35.57 -28.51 -5.24
C GLN A 789 35.60 -30.03 -5.00
N GLY A 790 35.53 -30.48 -3.73
CA GLY A 790 35.55 -31.91 -3.39
C GLY A 790 34.16 -32.54 -3.19
N GLY A 791 33.07 -31.82 -3.47
CA GLY A 791 31.70 -32.32 -3.34
C GLY A 791 31.16 -32.90 -4.65
N GLU A 792 30.21 -33.82 -4.54
CA GLU A 792 29.40 -34.26 -5.67
C GLU A 792 28.03 -33.57 -5.63
N CYS A 793 27.61 -33.01 -6.77
CA CYS A 793 26.36 -32.28 -6.85
C CYS A 793 25.73 -32.33 -8.25
N TYR A 794 24.41 -32.20 -8.27
CA TYR A 794 23.64 -32.01 -9.49
C TYR A 794 22.49 -31.03 -9.22
N VAL A 795 22.22 -30.15 -10.18
CA VAL A 795 21.13 -29.18 -10.11
C VAL A 795 20.01 -29.66 -11.03
N ASP A 796 18.88 -30.04 -10.45
CA ASP A 796 17.70 -30.56 -11.15
C ASP A 796 17.05 -29.45 -12.01
N ASP A 797 16.90 -28.25 -11.43
CA ASP A 797 16.39 -27.08 -12.12
C ASP A 797 16.92 -25.76 -11.55
N VAL A 798 16.95 -24.73 -12.41
CA VAL A 798 17.11 -23.33 -12.02
C VAL A 798 15.93 -22.56 -12.57
N CYS A 799 15.24 -21.79 -11.73
CA CYS A 799 14.04 -21.03 -12.12
C CYS A 799 12.95 -21.90 -12.75
N ARG A 800 12.80 -23.16 -12.27
CA ARG A 800 11.90 -24.20 -12.81
C ARG A 800 12.20 -24.59 -14.25
N TYR A 801 13.36 -24.18 -14.77
CA TYR A 801 13.88 -24.60 -16.05
C TYR A 801 14.75 -25.85 -15.83
N VAL A 802 14.25 -26.99 -16.33
CA VAL A 802 14.94 -28.29 -16.22
C VAL A 802 16.15 -28.32 -17.16
N LEU A 803 17.32 -28.61 -16.60
CA LEU A 803 18.60 -28.56 -17.31
C LEU A 803 18.90 -29.91 -18.00
N GLY A 804 18.27 -30.15 -19.15
CA GLY A 804 18.53 -31.34 -19.98
C GLY A 804 19.87 -31.30 -20.75
N GLU A 805 20.34 -32.46 -21.19
CA GLU A 805 21.51 -32.61 -22.08
C GLU A 805 21.18 -32.11 -23.51
N GLY A 806 21.24 -30.79 -23.72
CA GLY A 806 21.01 -30.15 -25.03
C GLY A 806 21.18 -28.63 -24.97
N LYS A 807 21.23 -27.96 -26.14
CA LYS A 807 21.31 -26.48 -26.21
C LYS A 807 20.21 -25.87 -25.35
N LEU A 808 20.59 -24.99 -24.41
CA LEU A 808 19.67 -24.18 -23.60
C LEU A 808 18.62 -23.55 -24.53
N SER A 809 17.37 -23.97 -24.41
CA SER A 809 16.24 -23.36 -25.13
C SER A 809 15.98 -21.96 -24.57
N ASN A 810 15.16 -21.15 -25.26
CA ASN A 810 14.85 -19.78 -24.85
C ASN A 810 14.16 -19.75 -23.48
N PHE A 811 14.96 -19.55 -22.42
CA PHE A 811 14.48 -19.28 -21.07
C PHE A 811 13.63 -18.01 -21.09
N LYS A 812 12.36 -18.12 -20.69
CA LYS A 812 11.36 -17.04 -20.80
C LYS A 812 11.49 -15.96 -19.72
N GLY A 813 12.51 -16.07 -18.86
CA GLY A 813 12.71 -15.24 -17.69
C GLY A 813 11.92 -15.72 -16.48
N ALA A 814 12.39 -15.39 -15.28
CA ALA A 814 11.70 -15.68 -14.02
C ALA A 814 11.73 -14.47 -13.08
N PRO A 815 10.62 -14.16 -12.38
CA PRO A 815 10.54 -13.06 -11.43
C PRO A 815 11.20 -13.37 -10.08
N GLU A 816 11.57 -14.62 -9.85
CA GLU A 816 12.17 -15.13 -8.63
C GLU A 816 13.27 -16.13 -8.99
N PHE A 817 14.36 -16.11 -8.22
CA PHE A 817 15.38 -17.13 -8.31
C PHE A 817 14.87 -18.37 -7.59
N HIS A 818 14.92 -19.52 -8.28
CA HIS A 818 14.65 -20.83 -7.71
C HIS A 818 15.81 -21.74 -8.11
N ILE A 819 16.21 -22.64 -7.23
CA ILE A 819 17.17 -23.69 -7.54
C ILE A 819 16.84 -24.92 -6.71
N ARG A 820 16.90 -26.09 -7.34
CA ARG A 820 16.70 -27.37 -6.68
C ARG A 820 17.72 -28.38 -7.19
N GLY A 821 18.21 -29.23 -6.31
CA GLY A 821 19.20 -30.24 -6.66
C GLY A 821 19.57 -31.15 -5.49
N TRP A 822 20.71 -31.80 -5.60
CA TRP A 822 21.33 -32.56 -4.52
C TRP A 822 22.83 -32.27 -4.41
N TYR A 823 23.35 -32.38 -3.19
CA TYR A 823 24.75 -32.16 -2.85
C TYR A 823 25.18 -33.14 -1.75
N LEU A 824 26.32 -33.80 -1.93
CA LEU A 824 26.97 -34.64 -0.93
C LEU A 824 28.48 -34.48 -0.98
N ILE A 825 29.16 -34.83 0.11
CA ILE A 825 30.63 -34.90 0.16
C ILE A 825 30.98 -36.37 0.41
N PRO A 826 31.80 -37.01 -0.44
CA PRO A 826 32.22 -38.39 -0.23
C PRO A 826 32.79 -38.60 1.19
N GLY A 827 32.29 -39.62 1.89
CA GLY A 827 32.71 -39.95 3.26
C GLY A 827 32.03 -39.15 4.39
N VAL A 828 31.17 -38.17 4.07
CA VAL A 828 30.45 -37.37 5.07
C VAL A 828 28.97 -37.76 5.12
N SER A 829 28.52 -38.30 6.25
CA SER A 829 27.15 -38.82 6.44
C SER A 829 26.15 -37.79 6.97
N THR A 830 26.58 -36.57 7.28
CA THR A 830 25.75 -35.48 7.80
C THR A 830 25.43 -34.47 6.70
N ALA A 831 24.16 -34.09 6.56
CA ALA A 831 23.74 -33.18 5.49
C ALA A 831 24.27 -31.74 5.68
N GLY A 832 24.24 -31.19 6.90
CA GLY A 832 24.62 -29.79 7.16
C GLY A 832 23.61 -28.76 6.66
N ARG A 833 23.93 -27.48 6.86
CA ARG A 833 23.17 -26.33 6.34
C ARG A 833 23.66 -25.98 4.95
N MET A 834 22.74 -25.89 3.99
CA MET A 834 23.06 -25.63 2.58
C MET A 834 22.78 -24.18 2.24
N PHE A 835 23.74 -23.52 1.62
CA PHE A 835 23.58 -22.19 1.04
C PHE A 835 23.93 -22.20 -0.44
N VAL A 836 23.07 -21.60 -1.25
CA VAL A 836 23.41 -21.22 -2.61
C VAL A 836 24.00 -19.82 -2.55
N THR A 837 25.19 -19.65 -3.12
CA THR A 837 25.89 -18.37 -3.17
C THR A 837 25.92 -17.86 -4.60
N LEU A 838 25.35 -16.69 -4.85
CA LEU A 838 25.46 -15.97 -6.11
C LEU A 838 26.68 -15.08 -6.05
N ILE A 839 27.65 -15.34 -6.93
CA ILE A 839 28.96 -14.68 -6.96
C ILE A 839 29.01 -13.83 -8.22
N GLY A 840 28.97 -12.51 -8.07
CA GLY A 840 28.96 -11.59 -9.22
C GLY A 840 30.24 -11.66 -10.04
N GLU A 841 30.14 -11.42 -11.35
CA GLU A 841 31.31 -11.40 -12.24
C GLU A 841 32.26 -10.26 -11.91
N ASP A 842 31.73 -9.09 -11.54
CA ASP A 842 32.53 -7.94 -11.12
C ASP A 842 33.00 -8.09 -9.67
N ALA A 843 34.20 -7.59 -9.37
CA ALA A 843 34.78 -7.65 -8.03
C ALA A 843 33.90 -6.92 -6.99
N ASP A 844 33.30 -5.80 -7.40
CA ASP A 844 32.46 -4.95 -6.56
C ASP A 844 31.01 -5.44 -6.44
N SER A 845 30.62 -6.48 -7.21
CA SER A 845 29.29 -7.06 -7.10
C SER A 845 29.12 -7.74 -5.74
N PRO A 846 28.00 -7.48 -5.03
CA PRO A 846 27.75 -8.12 -3.74
C PRO A 846 27.55 -9.63 -3.93
N MET A 847 28.05 -10.41 -2.98
CA MET A 847 27.71 -11.84 -2.90
C MET A 847 26.38 -12.02 -2.22
N ILE A 848 25.59 -12.98 -2.70
CA ILE A 848 24.24 -13.23 -2.18
C ILE A 848 24.16 -14.67 -1.72
N PHE A 849 23.99 -14.88 -0.42
CA PHE A 849 23.79 -16.20 0.18
C PHE A 849 22.30 -16.44 0.40
N ILE A 850 21.85 -17.60 -0.04
CA ILE A 850 20.46 -18.04 -0.02
C ILE A 850 20.43 -19.34 0.76
N GLU A 851 19.83 -19.34 1.95
CA GLU A 851 19.66 -20.58 2.72
C GLU A 851 18.67 -21.49 1.98
N CYS A 852 19.08 -22.74 1.78
CA CYS A 852 18.27 -23.73 1.10
C CYS A 852 17.68 -24.72 2.10
N GLU A 853 16.42 -25.09 1.89
CA GLU A 853 15.78 -26.16 2.62
C GLU A 853 16.36 -27.51 2.19
N ARG A 854 16.71 -28.35 3.16
CA ARG A 854 17.22 -29.71 2.93
C ARG A 854 16.07 -30.68 2.61
N GLU A 855 16.11 -31.33 1.46
CA GLU A 855 15.10 -32.30 0.99
C GLU A 855 15.58 -33.75 1.12
N ILE A 856 14.63 -34.68 1.34
CA ILE A 856 14.92 -36.12 1.36
C ILE A 856 15.07 -36.64 -0.06
N ARG A 857 16.18 -37.34 -0.35
CA ARG A 857 16.48 -37.94 -1.66
C ARG A 857 16.90 -39.40 -1.50
N GLY A 858 15.91 -40.29 -1.51
CA GLY A 858 16.14 -41.74 -1.35
C GLY A 858 16.92 -42.36 -2.51
N ASP A 859 16.68 -41.86 -3.72
CA ASP A 859 17.39 -42.23 -4.95
C ASP A 859 18.90 -42.00 -4.87
N ILE A 860 19.33 -40.92 -4.20
CA ILE A 860 20.75 -40.59 -4.03
C ILE A 860 21.40 -41.48 -2.97
N ALA A 861 20.67 -41.85 -1.92
CA ALA A 861 21.17 -42.77 -0.91
C ALA A 861 21.43 -44.19 -1.47
N ASP A 862 20.65 -44.59 -2.50
CA ASP A 862 20.85 -45.86 -3.21
C ASP A 862 22.06 -45.82 -4.15
N LEU A 863 22.29 -44.67 -4.82
CA LEU A 863 23.42 -44.48 -5.75
C LEU A 863 24.76 -44.30 -5.03
N PHE A 864 24.77 -43.65 -3.86
CA PHE A 864 25.97 -43.32 -3.09
C PHE A 864 25.87 -43.91 -1.68
N PRO A 865 26.41 -45.12 -1.45
CA PRO A 865 26.40 -45.75 -0.13
C PRO A 865 27.05 -44.85 0.93
N GLY A 866 26.29 -44.50 1.97
CA GLY A 866 26.75 -43.60 3.05
C GLY A 866 26.38 -42.13 2.87
N ALA A 867 25.73 -41.75 1.77
CA ALA A 867 25.19 -40.40 1.59
C ALA A 867 24.11 -40.06 2.64
N PRO A 868 24.02 -38.79 3.07
CA PRO A 868 22.97 -38.36 3.98
C PRO A 868 21.60 -38.50 3.33
N ARG A 869 20.60 -38.99 4.09
CA ARG A 869 19.20 -39.11 3.60
C ARG A 869 18.60 -37.80 3.09
N ARG A 870 19.08 -36.67 3.63
CA ARG A 870 18.69 -35.32 3.23
C ARG A 870 19.76 -34.67 2.35
N SER A 871 20.19 -35.35 1.29
CA SER A 871 21.17 -34.83 0.33
C SER A 871 20.56 -33.82 -0.65
N GLY A 872 19.23 -33.76 -0.77
CA GLY A 872 18.54 -32.77 -1.60
C GLY A 872 18.58 -31.37 -1.00
N PHE A 873 18.43 -30.35 -1.85
CA PHE A 873 18.26 -28.97 -1.44
C PHE A 873 17.32 -28.21 -2.38
N SER A 874 16.60 -27.22 -1.85
CA SER A 874 15.78 -26.28 -2.61
C SER A 874 15.90 -24.87 -2.02
N GLY A 875 16.13 -23.88 -2.87
CA GLY A 875 16.25 -22.48 -2.49
C GLY A 875 15.38 -21.61 -3.38
N LYS A 876 14.73 -20.62 -2.77
CA LYS A 876 13.89 -19.66 -3.50
C LYS A 876 14.01 -18.26 -2.89
N THR A 877 14.22 -17.26 -3.73
CA THR A 877 14.26 -15.86 -3.31
C THR A 877 13.91 -14.89 -4.43
N ALA A 878 13.46 -13.69 -4.09
CA ALA A 878 13.29 -12.59 -5.04
C ALA A 878 14.55 -11.70 -5.04
N LEU A 879 15.18 -11.54 -6.22
CA LEU A 879 16.31 -10.64 -6.42
C LEU A 879 15.77 -9.29 -6.93
N ARG A 880 15.65 -8.31 -6.03
CA ARG A 880 15.04 -7.00 -6.30
C ARG A 880 16.05 -5.87 -6.16
N GLY A 881 16.08 -4.98 -7.15
CA GLY A 881 16.91 -3.76 -7.16
C GLY A 881 18.20 -3.88 -7.97
N LYS A 882 18.84 -2.74 -8.24
CA LYS A 882 20.07 -2.67 -9.06
C LYS A 882 21.27 -3.40 -8.44
N TRP A 883 21.33 -3.56 -7.11
CA TRP A 883 22.45 -4.21 -6.41
C TRP A 883 22.59 -5.70 -6.71
N CYS A 884 21.51 -6.34 -7.17
CA CYS A 884 21.51 -7.75 -7.59
C CYS A 884 21.37 -7.91 -9.11
N GLU A 885 21.63 -6.85 -9.88
CA GLU A 885 21.72 -6.92 -11.35
C GLU A 885 23.12 -7.36 -11.80
N GLY A 886 23.18 -7.87 -13.02
CA GLY A 886 24.41 -8.38 -13.60
C GLY A 886 24.44 -9.90 -13.64
N ARG A 887 25.64 -10.43 -13.89
CA ARG A 887 25.85 -11.86 -14.09
C ARG A 887 26.44 -12.48 -12.83
N PHE A 888 25.82 -13.56 -12.38
CA PHE A 888 26.20 -14.27 -11.17
C PHE A 888 26.52 -15.73 -11.47
N ARG A 889 27.67 -16.19 -10.97
CA ARG A 889 28.02 -17.60 -10.90
C ARG A 889 27.37 -18.23 -9.68
N ILE A 890 26.94 -19.48 -9.80
CA ILE A 890 26.27 -20.19 -8.71
C ILE A 890 27.29 -21.09 -7.99
N GLY A 891 27.61 -20.73 -6.75
CA GLY A 891 28.35 -21.54 -5.79
C GLY A 891 27.42 -22.24 -4.79
N LEU A 892 27.88 -23.35 -4.24
CA LEU A 892 27.23 -24.14 -3.20
C LEU A 892 28.15 -24.16 -1.97
N VAL A 893 27.63 -23.72 -0.83
CA VAL A 893 28.34 -23.76 0.47
C VAL A 893 27.57 -24.66 1.42
N ASN A 894 28.19 -25.76 1.84
CA ASN A 894 27.62 -26.63 2.86
C ASN A 894 28.38 -26.49 4.18
N VAL A 895 27.67 -26.19 5.26
CA VAL A 895 28.26 -26.02 6.59
C VAL A 895 27.81 -27.12 7.53
N ILE A 896 28.78 -27.90 8.03
CA ILE A 896 28.58 -29.05 8.91
C ILE A 896 29.37 -28.80 10.18
N ASN A 897 28.69 -28.66 11.33
CA ASN A 897 29.32 -28.47 12.65
C ASN A 897 30.40 -27.36 12.67
N GLY A 898 30.15 -26.24 11.98
CA GLY A 898 31.06 -25.10 11.88
C GLY A 898 32.19 -25.24 10.84
N GLN A 899 32.20 -26.32 10.06
CA GLN A 899 33.16 -26.53 8.96
C GLN A 899 32.46 -26.38 7.60
N GLY A 900 33.03 -25.58 6.71
CA GLY A 900 32.50 -25.27 5.40
C GLY A 900 33.11 -26.14 4.29
N ALA A 901 32.30 -26.45 3.30
CA ALA A 901 32.72 -27.01 2.01
C ALA A 901 32.15 -26.15 0.88
N PHE A 902 32.98 -25.83 -0.11
CA PHE A 902 32.63 -24.97 -1.24
C PHE A 902 32.68 -25.73 -2.56
N GLN A 903 31.67 -25.55 -3.40
CA GLN A 903 31.60 -26.10 -4.75
C GLN A 903 31.05 -25.04 -5.72
N LEU A 904 31.84 -24.59 -6.69
CA LEU A 904 31.38 -23.74 -7.78
C LEU A 904 30.76 -24.61 -8.88
N THR A 905 29.51 -24.31 -9.26
CA THR A 905 28.81 -25.04 -10.33
C THR A 905 29.21 -24.54 -11.72
N SER A 906 28.78 -25.25 -12.77
CA SER A 906 28.89 -24.76 -14.14
C SER A 906 27.78 -23.77 -14.55
N LEU A 907 26.87 -23.41 -13.63
CA LEU A 907 25.70 -22.61 -13.93
C LEU A 907 25.88 -21.16 -13.53
N GLN A 908 25.29 -20.28 -14.32
CA GLN A 908 25.29 -18.85 -14.07
C GLN A 908 23.93 -18.28 -14.45
N ILE A 909 23.55 -17.18 -13.82
CA ILE A 909 22.33 -16.44 -14.11
C ILE A 909 22.68 -15.01 -14.49
N GLU A 910 21.83 -14.41 -15.31
CA GLU A 910 21.87 -12.98 -15.61
C GLU A 910 20.59 -12.35 -15.08
N VAL A 911 20.73 -11.36 -14.21
CA VAL A 911 19.62 -10.63 -13.58
C VAL A 911 19.57 -9.23 -14.17
N GLU A 912 18.42 -8.85 -14.71
CA GLU A 912 18.19 -7.56 -15.36
C GLU A 912 16.75 -7.11 -15.12
N GLY A 913 16.58 -5.90 -14.57
CA GLY A 913 15.26 -5.35 -14.24
C GLY A 913 14.55 -6.14 -13.13
N GLY A 914 15.32 -6.69 -12.17
CA GLY A 914 14.80 -7.52 -11.08
C GLY A 914 14.22 -8.87 -11.53
N GLN A 915 14.59 -9.35 -12.73
CA GLN A 915 14.20 -10.65 -13.25
C GLN A 915 15.43 -11.42 -13.70
N ILE A 916 15.42 -12.73 -13.51
CA ILE A 916 16.41 -13.61 -14.11
C ILE A 916 16.04 -13.67 -15.60
N ARG A 917 16.93 -13.22 -16.48
CA ARG A 917 16.69 -13.16 -17.94
C ARG A 917 17.34 -14.29 -18.70
N LYS A 918 18.52 -14.71 -18.27
CA LYS A 918 19.28 -15.78 -18.93
C LYS A 918 19.88 -16.73 -17.90
N ILE A 919 20.06 -17.97 -18.33
CA ILE A 919 20.82 -19.00 -17.61
C ILE A 919 21.93 -19.43 -18.55
N HIS A 920 23.18 -19.36 -18.10
CA HIS A 920 24.36 -19.78 -18.86
C HIS A 920 24.97 -21.03 -18.24
N ARG A 921 25.68 -21.80 -19.08
CA ARG A 921 26.48 -22.92 -18.63
C ARG A 921 27.93 -22.74 -19.10
N SER A 922 28.86 -22.68 -18.16
CA SER A 922 30.30 -22.57 -18.41
C SER A 922 31.06 -23.32 -17.33
N VAL A 923 32.00 -24.18 -17.73
CA VAL A 923 32.87 -24.89 -16.78
C VAL A 923 33.92 -23.90 -16.24
N PRO A 924 34.05 -23.72 -14.92
CA PRO A 924 35.03 -22.78 -14.35
C PRO A 924 36.46 -23.33 -14.41
N SER A 925 37.46 -22.44 -14.53
CA SER A 925 38.88 -22.79 -14.38
C SER A 925 39.29 -22.89 -12.91
N ASN A 926 40.41 -23.56 -12.62
CA ASN A 926 40.93 -23.68 -11.25
C ASN A 926 41.23 -22.31 -10.62
N ASP A 927 41.78 -21.37 -11.38
CA ASP A 927 42.07 -20.01 -10.88
C ASP A 927 40.79 -19.27 -10.48
N LEU A 928 39.73 -19.41 -11.30
CA LEU A 928 38.44 -18.81 -11.00
C LEU A 928 37.80 -19.44 -9.76
N ILE A 929 37.88 -20.76 -9.62
CA ILE A 929 37.40 -21.48 -8.44
C ILE A 929 38.08 -20.96 -7.17
N LEU A 930 39.40 -20.83 -7.18
CA LEU A 930 40.16 -20.36 -6.03
C LEU A 930 39.83 -18.89 -5.72
N SER A 931 39.75 -18.03 -6.74
CA SER A 931 39.36 -16.63 -6.57
C SER A 931 37.96 -16.48 -5.96
N ASP A 932 36.97 -17.19 -6.47
CA ASP A 932 35.59 -17.18 -5.94
C ASP A 932 35.53 -17.79 -4.53
N PHE A 933 36.29 -18.85 -4.26
CA PHE A 933 36.42 -19.40 -2.91
C PHE A 933 36.99 -18.37 -1.93
N HIS A 934 38.06 -17.66 -2.30
CA HIS A 934 38.63 -16.62 -1.46
C HIS A 934 37.62 -15.51 -1.15
N ARG A 935 36.83 -15.07 -2.14
CA ARG A 935 35.75 -14.11 -1.90
C ARG A 935 34.72 -14.64 -0.90
N VAL A 936 34.26 -15.88 -1.08
CA VAL A 936 33.25 -16.52 -0.22
C VAL A 936 33.77 -16.74 1.21
N ALA A 937 35.00 -17.21 1.36
CA ALA A 937 35.59 -17.55 2.66
C ALA A 937 35.82 -16.33 3.56
N HIS A 938 36.06 -15.14 2.97
CA HIS A 938 36.37 -13.90 3.69
C HIS A 938 35.20 -12.91 3.74
N ASN A 939 34.03 -13.30 3.23
CA ASN A 939 32.81 -12.51 3.39
C ASN A 939 32.00 -12.99 4.60
N ASP A 940 32.71 -13.06 5.72
CA ASP A 940 32.30 -13.55 7.03
C ASP A 940 31.93 -12.42 8.00
N GLY A 941 31.89 -11.18 7.51
CA GLY A 941 31.58 -9.98 8.28
C GLY A 941 32.75 -9.43 9.11
N VAL A 942 33.92 -10.06 9.11
CA VAL A 942 35.09 -9.58 9.86
C VAL A 942 35.75 -8.41 9.13
N LEU A 943 35.90 -7.27 9.80
CA LEU A 943 36.60 -6.11 9.27
C LEU A 943 38.12 -6.38 9.27
N ARG A 944 38.72 -6.35 8.07
CA ARG A 944 40.16 -6.53 7.84
C ARG A 944 40.79 -5.20 7.43
N GLY A 945 42.11 -5.03 7.60
CA GLY A 945 42.81 -3.78 7.24
C GLY A 945 42.83 -2.69 8.32
N ILE A 946 42.12 -2.87 9.44
CA ILE A 946 41.90 -1.83 10.45
C ILE A 946 42.22 -2.31 11.86
N LYS A 947 42.42 -1.37 12.79
CA LYS A 947 42.55 -1.65 14.22
C LYS A 947 41.22 -2.08 14.84
N LEU A 948 41.21 -3.24 15.50
CA LEU A 948 40.10 -3.79 16.26
C LEU A 948 40.42 -3.77 17.76
N ALA A 949 39.44 -3.41 18.59
CA ALA A 949 39.59 -3.33 20.05
C ALA A 949 39.38 -4.69 20.76
N VAL A 950 38.67 -5.61 20.11
CA VAL A 950 38.27 -6.92 20.63
C VAL A 950 38.34 -7.97 19.52
N LEU A 951 38.45 -9.24 19.91
CA LEU A 951 38.32 -10.39 19.00
C LEU A 951 36.83 -10.72 18.85
N GLY A 952 36.34 -10.92 17.62
CA GLY A 952 34.94 -11.30 17.42
C GLY A 952 34.67 -12.74 17.87
N GLY A 953 33.61 -12.98 18.65
CA GLY A 953 33.17 -14.32 19.05
C GLY A 953 32.36 -14.37 20.35
N GLU A 954 31.71 -15.51 20.63
CA GLU A 954 31.17 -15.86 21.95
C GLU A 954 32.32 -16.01 22.98
N ALA A 955 32.00 -16.28 24.25
CA ALA A 955 33.00 -16.48 25.31
C ALA A 955 34.07 -17.50 24.89
N LEU A 956 35.32 -17.04 24.73
CA LEU A 956 36.43 -17.89 24.26
C LEU A 956 37.13 -18.58 25.44
N HIS A 957 37.61 -19.79 25.19
CA HIS A 957 38.30 -20.65 26.14
C HIS A 957 39.70 -21.01 25.63
N PRO A 958 40.72 -21.07 26.50
CA PRO A 958 42.06 -21.41 26.07
C PRO A 958 42.12 -22.87 25.61
N TYR A 959 42.78 -23.13 24.48
CA TYR A 959 43.02 -24.47 23.99
C TYR A 959 44.10 -25.17 24.85
N THR A 960 43.72 -26.28 25.50
CA THR A 960 44.59 -27.02 26.43
C THR A 960 44.97 -28.43 25.93
N ALA A 961 44.41 -28.88 24.80
CA ALA A 961 44.55 -30.25 24.32
C ALA A 961 45.72 -30.50 23.34
N GLY A 962 46.53 -29.49 23.04
CA GLY A 962 47.68 -29.59 22.13
C GLY A 962 48.51 -28.31 22.04
N SER A 963 49.58 -28.34 21.23
CA SER A 963 50.41 -27.16 20.94
C SER A 963 49.88 -26.36 19.75
N LEU A 964 50.31 -25.10 19.66
CA LEU A 964 50.04 -24.20 18.55
C LEU A 964 51.31 -24.09 17.71
N ASP A 965 51.26 -24.56 16.46
CA ASP A 965 52.38 -24.51 15.54
C ASP A 965 52.18 -23.36 14.55
N TYR A 966 53.25 -22.65 14.21
CA TYR A 966 53.21 -21.50 13.31
C TYR A 966 54.53 -21.28 12.57
N TYR A 967 54.46 -20.53 11.47
CA TYR A 967 55.60 -19.99 10.73
C TYR A 967 55.20 -18.69 10.04
N ILE A 968 56.12 -17.74 9.92
CA ILE A 968 55.92 -16.46 9.25
C ILE A 968 56.77 -16.45 7.98
N ASP A 969 56.10 -16.41 6.83
CA ASP A 969 56.70 -16.34 5.50
C ASP A 969 57.21 -14.93 5.21
N GLU A 970 56.42 -13.90 5.54
CA GLU A 970 56.71 -12.49 5.23
C GLU A 970 56.24 -11.56 6.36
N PHE A 971 57.01 -10.50 6.63
CA PHE A 971 56.66 -9.40 7.55
C PHE A 971 57.36 -8.11 7.12
N SER A 972 56.62 -7.00 7.08
CA SER A 972 57.12 -5.70 6.61
C SER A 972 58.47 -5.31 7.22
N GLY A 973 59.44 -5.04 6.36
CA GLY A 973 60.79 -4.56 6.65
C GLY A 973 61.78 -5.62 7.15
N VAL A 974 61.32 -6.83 7.51
CA VAL A 974 62.12 -7.77 8.32
C VAL A 974 62.20 -9.18 7.75
N ILE A 975 61.09 -9.74 7.27
CA ILE A 975 61.00 -11.15 6.81
C ILE A 975 60.46 -11.18 5.38
N GLY A 976 61.14 -11.91 4.49
CA GLY A 976 60.77 -12.10 3.09
C GLY A 976 62.00 -12.10 2.19
N ASN A 977 61.85 -12.48 0.92
CA ASN A 977 62.94 -12.49 -0.06
C ASN A 977 62.54 -11.81 -1.38
N PRO A 978 62.75 -10.48 -1.53
CA PRO A 978 63.16 -9.52 -0.50
C PRO A 978 62.02 -9.22 0.51
N PRO A 979 62.30 -8.68 1.71
CA PRO A 979 61.27 -8.28 2.65
C PRO A 979 60.33 -7.21 2.05
N PRO A 980 59.00 -7.28 2.29
CA PRO A 980 58.07 -6.22 1.87
C PRO A 980 58.48 -4.89 2.52
N PRO A 981 58.54 -3.75 1.79
CA PRO A 981 58.86 -2.47 2.41
C PRO A 981 57.77 -2.05 3.41
N VAL A 982 58.12 -1.18 4.37
CA VAL A 982 57.11 -0.41 5.10
C VAL A 982 56.64 0.67 4.14
N GLU A 983 55.36 0.65 3.77
CA GLU A 983 54.79 1.58 2.80
C GLU A 983 54.78 3.02 3.33
N ALA A 984 54.64 4.01 2.43
CA ALA A 984 54.72 5.43 2.79
C ALA A 984 53.56 5.91 3.71
N ASP A 985 52.47 5.16 3.74
CA ASP A 985 51.33 5.34 4.64
C ASP A 985 51.53 4.64 6.01
N GLY A 986 52.59 3.84 6.16
CA GLY A 986 52.92 3.11 7.37
C GLY A 986 52.20 1.77 7.52
N ALA A 987 51.64 1.19 6.45
CA ALA A 987 50.97 -0.11 6.50
C ALA A 987 51.93 -1.26 6.89
N LEU A 988 51.41 -2.20 7.69
CA LEU A 988 52.12 -3.42 8.10
C LEU A 988 51.52 -4.65 7.41
N HIS A 989 52.36 -5.41 6.72
CA HIS A 989 52.01 -6.67 6.07
C HIS A 989 52.58 -7.86 6.84
N ILE A 990 51.79 -8.95 6.94
CA ILE A 990 52.21 -10.23 7.53
C ILE A 990 51.63 -11.40 6.75
N ARG A 991 52.42 -12.45 6.51
CA ARG A 991 51.98 -13.70 5.87
C ARG A 991 52.64 -14.91 6.51
N GLY A 992 51.92 -16.02 6.62
CA GLY A 992 52.44 -17.25 7.24
C GLY A 992 51.45 -18.41 7.25
N TRP A 993 51.69 -19.36 8.15
CA TRP A 993 50.74 -20.42 8.49
C TRP A 993 50.68 -20.66 10.00
N MET A 994 49.53 -21.08 10.51
CA MET A 994 49.28 -21.29 11.94
C MET A 994 48.08 -22.22 12.19
N PHE A 995 48.24 -23.22 13.07
CA PHE A 995 47.18 -24.16 13.45
C PHE A 995 47.42 -24.84 14.80
N PHE A 996 46.36 -25.40 15.38
CA PHE A 996 46.42 -26.20 16.60
C PHE A 996 46.65 -27.67 16.28
N ARG A 997 47.64 -28.30 16.94
CA ARG A 997 47.78 -29.76 16.89
C ARG A 997 46.58 -30.44 17.53
N ASN A 998 46.16 -31.56 16.96
CA ASN A 998 44.99 -32.36 17.37
C ASN A 998 43.63 -31.65 17.24
N LEU A 999 43.56 -30.45 16.66
CA LEU A 999 42.31 -29.78 16.35
C LEU A 999 42.10 -29.81 14.84
N SER A 1000 41.01 -30.42 14.38
CA SER A 1000 40.69 -30.55 12.96
C SER A 1000 40.10 -29.27 12.36
N ARG A 1001 40.42 -28.07 12.89
CA ARG A 1001 39.84 -26.80 12.47
C ARG A 1001 40.94 -25.73 12.40
N ALA A 1002 41.05 -25.03 11.27
CA ALA A 1002 42.05 -23.98 11.12
C ALA A 1002 41.85 -22.81 12.09
N GLY A 1003 40.61 -22.31 12.21
CA GLY A 1003 40.25 -21.11 12.97
C GLY A 1003 40.52 -19.81 12.20
N GLN A 1004 40.30 -18.67 12.84
CA GLN A 1004 40.61 -17.32 12.36
C GLN A 1004 41.88 -16.79 13.04
N VAL A 1005 42.83 -16.28 12.26
CA VAL A 1005 44.06 -15.67 12.79
C VAL A 1005 43.88 -14.16 12.94
N TYR A 1006 44.44 -13.64 14.02
CA TYR A 1006 44.54 -12.22 14.29
C TYR A 1006 46.00 -11.87 14.59
N MET A 1007 46.45 -10.76 14.03
CA MET A 1007 47.68 -10.10 14.44
C MET A 1007 47.36 -9.17 15.61
N GLY A 1008 47.83 -9.51 16.80
CA GLY A 1008 47.80 -8.67 17.99
C GLY A 1008 49.03 -7.79 18.09
N LEU A 1009 48.85 -6.51 18.37
CA LEU A 1009 49.90 -5.55 18.69
C LEU A 1009 49.83 -5.22 20.17
N LEU A 1010 50.78 -5.75 20.94
CA LEU A 1010 50.87 -5.56 22.38
C LEU A 1010 51.81 -4.42 22.72
N SER A 1011 51.35 -3.40 23.45
CA SER A 1011 52.22 -2.29 23.87
C SER A 1011 53.25 -2.74 24.91
N ASP A 1012 54.52 -2.38 24.73
CA ASP A 1012 55.56 -2.62 25.74
C ASP A 1012 55.37 -1.72 26.99
N GLU A 1013 54.67 -0.59 26.86
CA GLU A 1013 54.52 0.43 27.92
C GLU A 1013 53.16 0.43 28.61
N ARG A 1014 52.08 0.06 27.90
CA ARG A 1014 50.68 0.15 28.36
C ARG A 1014 50.02 -1.23 28.38
N ASP A 1015 49.13 -1.49 29.32
CA ASP A 1015 48.31 -2.72 29.34
C ASP A 1015 47.23 -2.64 28.25
N GLU A 1016 47.68 -2.70 27.00
CA GLU A 1016 46.90 -2.47 25.79
C GLU A 1016 47.34 -3.45 24.70
N ILE A 1017 46.33 -4.03 24.04
CA ILE A 1017 46.50 -4.83 22.84
C ILE A 1017 45.47 -4.40 21.80
N VAL A 1018 45.90 -4.30 20.55
CA VAL A 1018 45.06 -4.01 19.38
C VAL A 1018 45.15 -5.16 18.40
N PHE A 1019 44.03 -5.56 17.80
CA PHE A 1019 43.98 -6.68 16.87
C PHE A 1019 43.79 -6.21 15.43
N CYS A 1020 44.26 -7.03 14.49
CA CYS A 1020 43.94 -6.94 13.07
C CYS A 1020 43.60 -8.34 12.57
N ALA A 1021 42.45 -8.52 11.95
CA ALA A 1021 42.07 -9.79 11.34
C ALA A 1021 42.88 -10.05 10.07
N THR A 1022 43.14 -11.33 9.77
CA THR A 1022 43.85 -11.78 8.57
C THR A 1022 42.94 -12.61 7.66
N ASP A 1023 43.31 -12.76 6.40
CA ASP A 1023 42.75 -13.75 5.48
C ASP A 1023 43.34 -15.13 5.75
N ARG A 1024 42.56 -16.18 5.49
CA ARG A 1024 42.97 -17.58 5.50
C ARG A 1024 43.20 -18.10 4.09
N LEU A 1025 44.27 -18.87 3.91
CA LEU A 1025 44.71 -19.38 2.62
C LEU A 1025 44.92 -20.91 2.67
N PRO A 1026 44.57 -21.65 1.60
CA PRO A 1026 44.87 -23.08 1.52
C PRO A 1026 46.39 -23.32 1.41
N ARG A 1027 46.92 -24.27 2.18
CA ARG A 1027 48.36 -24.63 2.24
C ARG A 1027 48.55 -26.14 2.25
N SER A 1028 48.41 -26.77 1.08
CA SER A 1028 48.57 -28.22 0.93
C SER A 1028 50.00 -28.71 1.24
N ASP A 1029 50.99 -27.86 0.99
CA ASP A 1029 52.41 -28.08 1.31
C ASP A 1029 52.63 -28.30 2.81
N VAL A 1030 51.90 -27.59 3.67
CA VAL A 1030 51.97 -27.78 5.13
C VAL A 1030 51.38 -29.13 5.54
N GLY A 1031 50.30 -29.57 4.87
CA GLY A 1031 49.66 -30.86 5.11
C GLY A 1031 50.53 -32.07 4.75
N GLU A 1032 51.49 -31.93 3.84
CA GLU A 1032 52.46 -32.99 3.51
C GLU A 1032 53.44 -33.26 4.67
N VAL A 1033 53.80 -32.21 5.41
CA VAL A 1033 54.72 -32.26 6.56
C VAL A 1033 53.95 -32.57 7.85
N HIS A 1034 52.82 -31.90 8.05
CA HIS A 1034 51.95 -32.00 9.23
C HIS A 1034 50.63 -32.64 8.83
N ARG A 1035 50.52 -33.96 8.95
CA ARG A 1035 49.33 -34.73 8.50
C ARG A 1035 48.03 -34.35 9.22
N ASP A 1036 48.12 -33.74 10.40
CA ASP A 1036 46.99 -33.25 11.18
C ASP A 1036 46.61 -31.78 10.88
N ALA A 1037 47.36 -31.10 10.00
CA ALA A 1037 47.06 -29.72 9.62
C ALA A 1037 45.79 -29.64 8.77
N PRO A 1038 44.83 -28.77 9.14
CA PRO A 1038 43.69 -28.44 8.29
C PRO A 1038 44.10 -27.90 6.90
N LEU A 1039 43.16 -27.84 5.96
CA LEU A 1039 43.47 -27.36 4.60
C LEU A 1039 43.84 -25.87 4.57
N CYS A 1040 43.13 -25.03 5.33
CA CYS A 1040 43.24 -23.56 5.30
C CYS A 1040 44.10 -23.00 6.45
N VAL A 1041 45.28 -23.58 6.68
CA VAL A 1041 46.18 -23.17 7.77
C VAL A 1041 47.03 -21.93 7.45
N GLY A 1042 47.10 -21.51 6.18
CA GLY A 1042 47.78 -20.28 5.79
C GLY A 1042 47.04 -19.03 6.28
N PHE A 1043 47.77 -17.93 6.46
CA PHE A 1043 47.18 -16.62 6.71
C PHE A 1043 47.94 -15.47 6.01
N SER A 1044 47.26 -14.36 5.72
CA SER A 1044 47.86 -13.11 5.23
C SER A 1044 47.06 -11.90 5.73
N GLY A 1045 47.72 -10.83 6.15
CA GLY A 1045 47.04 -9.65 6.67
C GLY A 1045 47.81 -8.36 6.40
N GLU A 1046 47.06 -7.28 6.35
CA GLU A 1046 47.55 -5.91 6.20
C GLU A 1046 46.86 -5.04 7.26
N LEU A 1047 47.61 -4.13 7.90
CA LEU A 1047 47.08 -3.19 8.89
C LEU A 1047 47.54 -1.77 8.56
N THR A 1048 46.56 -0.87 8.39
CA THR A 1048 46.79 0.58 8.35
C THR A 1048 46.61 1.16 9.76
N PRO A 1049 47.68 1.56 10.47
CA PRO A 1049 47.61 1.87 11.91
C PRO A 1049 46.79 3.11 12.28
N GLN A 1050 46.46 3.96 11.30
CA GLN A 1050 45.63 5.15 11.48
C GLN A 1050 44.14 4.84 11.41
N LEU A 1051 43.74 3.69 10.86
CA LEU A 1051 42.34 3.33 10.63
C LEU A 1051 41.77 2.44 11.75
N GLY A 1052 40.49 2.60 12.09
CA GLY A 1052 39.76 1.77 13.05
C GLY A 1052 39.70 2.38 14.46
N TYR A 1053 40.00 1.57 15.49
CA TYR A 1053 39.99 1.98 16.90
C TYR A 1053 40.60 3.38 17.10
N ALA A 1054 39.82 4.30 17.70
CA ALA A 1054 40.08 5.74 17.66
C ALA A 1054 41.37 6.19 18.37
N ARG A 1055 42.00 5.34 19.19
CA ARG A 1055 43.24 5.70 19.89
C ARG A 1055 44.46 5.57 18.94
N PRO A 1056 45.33 6.58 18.84
CA PRO A 1056 46.58 6.46 18.10
C PRO A 1056 47.53 5.47 18.79
N LEU A 1057 48.26 4.70 17.99
CA LEU A 1057 49.35 3.84 18.48
C LEU A 1057 50.60 4.70 18.67
N ASP A 1058 51.18 4.65 19.87
CA ASP A 1058 52.38 5.40 20.25
C ASP A 1058 53.31 4.51 21.08
N GLY A 1059 54.58 4.43 20.70
CA GLY A 1059 55.60 3.63 21.35
C GLY A 1059 55.88 2.30 20.65
N THR A 1060 56.57 1.39 21.34
CA THR A 1060 56.93 0.07 20.79
C THR A 1060 55.82 -0.94 21.06
N TYR A 1061 55.43 -1.66 20.00
CA TYR A 1061 54.44 -2.73 20.08
C TYR A 1061 55.04 -4.03 19.55
N ARG A 1062 54.72 -5.13 20.23
CA ARG A 1062 55.17 -6.48 19.89
C ARG A 1062 54.08 -7.25 19.18
N VAL A 1063 54.45 -7.97 18.13
CA VAL A 1063 53.51 -8.76 17.35
C VAL A 1063 53.24 -10.09 18.06
N MET A 1064 51.96 -10.36 18.28
CA MET A 1064 51.44 -11.60 18.82
C MET A 1064 50.48 -12.21 17.80
N LEU A 1065 50.63 -13.49 17.50
CA LEU A 1065 49.66 -14.21 16.69
C LEU A 1065 48.62 -14.83 17.61
N VAL A 1066 47.34 -14.64 17.29
CA VAL A 1066 46.22 -15.25 18.02
C VAL A 1066 45.38 -16.04 17.03
N ASN A 1067 45.09 -17.30 17.33
CA ASN A 1067 44.20 -18.13 16.52
C ASN A 1067 42.95 -18.49 17.33
N VAL A 1068 41.78 -18.28 16.74
CA VAL A 1068 40.47 -18.53 17.34
C VAL A 1068 39.72 -19.56 16.50
N ALA A 1069 39.46 -20.76 17.05
CA ALA A 1069 38.80 -21.86 16.36
C ALA A 1069 37.51 -22.27 17.10
N GLY A 1070 36.39 -21.65 16.72
CA GLY A 1070 35.12 -21.80 17.45
C GLY A 1070 35.16 -21.03 18.77
N ASP A 1071 34.87 -21.70 19.87
CA ASP A 1071 34.99 -21.19 21.24
C ASP A 1071 36.40 -21.34 21.81
N LEU A 1072 37.37 -21.84 21.04
CA LEU A 1072 38.74 -22.08 21.51
C LEU A 1072 39.69 -21.00 20.98
N TYR A 1073 40.63 -20.56 21.80
CA TYR A 1073 41.71 -19.67 21.37
C TYR A 1073 43.08 -20.12 21.86
N GLY A 1074 44.11 -19.61 21.20
CA GLY A 1074 45.50 -19.81 21.55
C GLY A 1074 46.35 -18.77 20.88
N TRP A 1075 47.53 -18.53 21.42
CA TRP A 1075 48.34 -17.39 21.02
C TRP A 1075 49.83 -17.72 21.09
N GLN A 1076 50.61 -16.93 20.37
CA GLN A 1076 52.06 -17.02 20.37
C GLN A 1076 52.65 -15.61 20.24
N LEU A 1077 53.46 -15.21 21.21
CA LEU A 1077 54.24 -13.98 21.14
C LEU A 1077 55.46 -14.20 20.27
N THR A 1078 55.69 -13.30 19.31
CA THR A 1078 56.80 -13.41 18.35
C THR A 1078 57.99 -12.54 18.77
N ASP A 1079 59.11 -12.66 18.06
CA ASP A 1079 60.26 -11.75 18.17
C ASP A 1079 60.06 -10.45 17.38
N LEU A 1080 58.93 -10.25 16.71
CA LEU A 1080 58.72 -9.08 15.85
C LEU A 1080 58.17 -7.89 16.64
N VAL A 1081 58.73 -6.71 16.38
CA VAL A 1081 58.28 -5.44 16.95
C VAL A 1081 58.05 -4.39 15.87
N ALA A 1082 57.10 -3.50 16.12
CA ALA A 1082 56.83 -2.30 15.33
C ALA A 1082 56.82 -1.08 16.25
N VAL A 1083 57.52 -0.01 15.85
CA VAL A 1083 57.57 1.25 16.59
C VAL A 1083 56.62 2.23 15.93
N PHE A 1084 55.70 2.79 16.71
CA PHE A 1084 54.71 3.75 16.25
C PHE A 1084 54.94 5.14 16.85
N SER A 1085 54.67 6.16 16.06
CA SER A 1085 54.63 7.56 16.52
C SER A 1085 53.47 8.26 15.83
N ASN A 1086 52.56 8.83 16.62
CA ASN A 1086 51.33 9.47 16.17
C ASN A 1086 50.53 8.59 15.20
N GLY A 1087 50.46 7.29 15.48
CA GLY A 1087 49.76 6.31 14.65
C GLY A 1087 50.43 5.97 13.31
N GLN A 1088 51.69 6.37 13.06
CA GLN A 1088 52.47 5.93 11.90
C GLN A 1088 53.54 4.92 12.30
N THR A 1089 53.74 3.89 11.46
CA THR A 1089 54.85 2.94 11.62
C THR A 1089 56.17 3.62 11.25
N ILE A 1090 57.08 3.74 12.21
CA ILE A 1090 58.40 4.36 12.04
C ILE A 1090 59.46 3.32 11.66
N SER A 1091 59.43 2.15 12.28
CA SER A 1091 60.38 1.07 12.03
C SER A 1091 59.84 -0.28 12.51
N THR A 1092 60.35 -1.37 11.92
CA THR A 1092 60.12 -2.75 12.35
C THR A 1092 61.45 -3.45 12.65
N ASP A 1093 61.48 -4.36 13.63
CA ASP A 1093 62.71 -5.04 14.06
C ASP A 1093 62.43 -6.45 14.66
N ARG A 1094 63.48 -7.22 14.94
CA ARG A 1094 63.45 -8.49 15.70
C ARG A 1094 64.07 -8.32 17.08
N ILE A 1095 63.23 -8.32 18.11
CA ILE A 1095 63.62 -8.27 19.52
C ILE A 1095 62.95 -9.46 20.25
N PRO A 1096 63.71 -10.48 20.71
CA PRO A 1096 63.16 -11.60 21.45
C PRO A 1096 62.45 -11.15 22.75
N PRO A 1097 61.27 -11.69 23.08
CA PRO A 1097 60.56 -11.34 24.32
C PRO A 1097 61.25 -11.91 25.56
N THR A 1098 61.21 -11.18 26.68
CA THR A 1098 61.59 -11.71 27.99
C THR A 1098 60.48 -12.58 28.57
N ALA A 1099 60.80 -13.43 29.56
CA ALA A 1099 59.80 -14.26 30.24
C ALA A 1099 58.69 -13.41 30.89
N GLU A 1100 59.05 -12.27 31.49
CA GLU A 1100 58.09 -11.33 32.10
C GLU A 1100 57.15 -10.71 31.07
N GLN A 1101 57.66 -10.39 29.87
CA GLN A 1101 56.84 -9.88 28.77
C GLN A 1101 55.87 -10.94 28.24
N ALA A 1102 56.28 -12.21 28.18
CA ALA A 1102 55.41 -13.31 27.77
C ALA A 1102 54.26 -13.54 28.78
N ASP A 1103 54.56 -13.54 30.09
CA ASP A 1103 53.54 -13.66 31.13
C ASP A 1103 52.56 -12.47 31.12
N ARG A 1104 53.08 -11.27 30.89
CA ARG A 1104 52.27 -10.05 30.74
C ARG A 1104 51.34 -10.12 29.52
N ALA A 1105 51.84 -10.61 28.39
CA ALA A 1105 51.04 -10.78 27.17
C ALA A 1105 49.83 -11.70 27.41
N GLY A 1106 50.03 -12.84 28.07
CA GLY A 1106 48.96 -13.79 28.38
C GLY A 1106 47.86 -13.20 29.26
N ARG A 1107 48.23 -12.39 30.26
CA ARG A 1107 47.28 -11.71 31.16
C ARG A 1107 46.43 -10.70 30.41
N ILE A 1108 47.07 -9.78 29.68
CA ILE A 1108 46.38 -8.72 28.92
C ILE A 1108 45.43 -9.32 27.89
N LEU A 1109 45.86 -10.37 27.19
CA LEU A 1109 45.02 -11.08 26.24
C LEU A 1109 43.80 -11.71 26.94
N SER A 1110 43.99 -12.36 28.09
CA SER A 1110 42.88 -12.98 28.83
C SER A 1110 41.85 -11.96 29.33
N GLU A 1111 42.29 -10.79 29.80
CA GLU A 1111 41.40 -9.70 30.23
C GLU A 1111 40.57 -9.17 29.06
N LYS A 1112 41.18 -9.03 27.88
CA LYS A 1112 40.54 -8.53 26.66
C LYS A 1112 39.61 -9.52 25.96
N ILE A 1113 39.78 -10.81 26.21
CA ILE A 1113 38.92 -11.87 25.67
C ILE A 1113 37.68 -12.10 26.55
N VAL A 1114 37.80 -11.83 27.86
CA VAL A 1114 36.73 -12.08 28.85
C VAL A 1114 35.83 -10.85 29.07
N SER A 1115 36.32 -9.64 28.76
CA SER A 1115 35.56 -8.37 28.79
C SER A 1115 34.68 -8.21 27.56
#